data_AF-A0A1D2NH27-F1
#
_entry.id   AF-A0A1D2NH27-F1
#
_cell.length_a   1.000
_cell.length_b   1.000
_cell.length_c   1.000
_cell.angle_alpha   90.00
_cell.angle_beta   90.00
_cell.angle_gamma   90.00
#
_symmetry.space_group_name_H-M   'P 1'
#
loop_
_entity.id
_entity.type
_entity.pdbx_description
1 polymer ?
#
loop_
_entity_poly.entity_id
_entity_poly.type
_entity_poly.pdbx_seq_one_letter_code
_entity_poly.pdbx_strand_id
1 'polypeptide(L)'
;MAYFKSILLVALLTYYQGAVIKAQDFEDISPLPTVFESRTLPTDEDGNFLTRYMASVGNGHVATTVYTDTVYMNGLYNGERGESHRARIPSGNFIRMNPPAEQSTNQTFALDVAKGVFFERVNFDGARFEQRTFAHRFYTKVIVTQIHVITGTEFVTFPLTNPRGDASADLTTPETGDFGTQLGATYMCAEIVQREDVRYQETVPKACTISSAVPPIVTFPPTSSITQTFITAYGFDLESIEADFNAVAALIVNGQHDEIYESHVQAWTDLWTDGAIEVKGNDQLAKVVYGSLYYILSSLPVTTETNSPNEQFYGLSPGGLAYGSLLMDYQGHSFWDTETWMYPSILYLYPDAAREILSYRLQTTRASRDLYGNQAATFTPGPRTRPICCPETRDLQVHITSDISFAIRQYIAMTRDLEWLKETKEDHRLLHGYTYGVIIASQGPAPPSHLPPPTTNHPPLATRPPTALHTSYTRRSRYITITALITPTPTQSLATLRALPPPIFYAKMQNALRHRRHWTMRRTPAKSSAASLPATSRQVVVMRGKGLSSRRICTATCHPFCDKSIKPRLNASLASIPPGFSHTYTALSAAASHEPEDTDSCLFPPSIPPPTHPCSHRPGERHRHPSPPTSTLRVWTEAKPPTLGAINFITGMGGFLQSIFSGYGGLRVFPERITITKPRVLPETSGLKLTGIKYLGNIIDAEISPTNITVTLRQSSSGFPLTISSNDGRPVDLVGSITYSTQVGELELEIISKTPTNCELPYDKIGTPKRQRPQKDNSNVVLNRNKRQSQNTVILKCTTPGLVALTFDDGPSYNGNTESVLQALQEKGVKATFFVTGYGWDSSNLTADPRKQELLRRIHRDGHQIASHTFSHESFTANPRSREDIVNDITQLATAVRNIIGIELTLLRPPNGHYNSTVVELIQEQFGYDVINWNLSTEDWSHQDNIEASFQAYLNILGSSSTTTDSFIALHHDPVPRSGELARMAIDYVRSKGFRFVTVDNSDVQKRNKRQSQDSEILNCTTPGLFALTFDDGPSYNGNTESVLEALQEKGVKATFFVTGYGHDGTNLTTDPRKQELLRRIHREGHQIASHTFSHESFTENPRSREDIVNDIALLATTVRDIIGINITLLRPPYGDYNSTVVELIQEQFGYDVIIWNLDCNDWLHREDIETSFQAYLDTMGNATISTDSFISLHHDPVPRGGELARMSIDYVRSKGFRLVTVDECIGKA
;
A
#
# COMPACT_ATOMS: atom_id res chain seq x y z
N MET A 1 -32.78 -4.32 15.86
CA MET A 1 -32.00 -4.95 16.95
C MET A 1 -32.34 -6.41 17.24
N ALA A 2 -33.59 -6.88 17.15
CA ALA A 2 -33.91 -8.30 17.45
C ALA A 2 -33.16 -9.32 16.54
N TYR A 3 -33.13 -9.09 15.23
CA TYR A 3 -32.47 -9.98 14.25
C TYR A 3 -30.95 -10.15 14.47
N PHE A 4 -30.29 -9.14 15.02
CA PHE A 4 -28.84 -9.18 15.29
C PHE A 4 -28.47 -9.96 16.55
N LYS A 5 -29.38 -10.10 17.53
CA LYS A 5 -29.15 -10.93 18.71
C LYS A 5 -29.25 -12.42 18.40
N SER A 6 -30.15 -12.84 17.52
CA SER A 6 -30.35 -14.26 17.21
C SER A 6 -29.15 -14.90 16.51
N ILE A 7 -28.54 -14.20 15.54
CA ILE A 7 -27.38 -14.73 14.80
C ILE A 7 -26.12 -14.75 15.69
N LEU A 8 -25.91 -13.70 16.49
CA LEU A 8 -24.75 -13.65 17.38
C LEU A 8 -24.85 -14.66 18.54
N LEU A 9 -26.05 -14.92 19.07
CA LEU A 9 -26.22 -15.88 20.18
C LEU A 9 -26.09 -17.34 19.71
N VAL A 10 -26.53 -17.67 18.49
CA VAL A 10 -26.35 -19.02 17.90
C VAL A 10 -24.87 -19.26 17.54
N ALA A 11 -24.12 -18.24 17.11
CA ALA A 11 -22.68 -18.37 16.88
C ALA A 11 -21.84 -18.41 18.18
N LEU A 12 -22.27 -17.73 19.25
CA LEU A 12 -21.54 -17.69 20.53
C LEU A 12 -21.78 -18.90 21.44
N LEU A 13 -22.89 -19.63 21.28
CA LEU A 13 -23.23 -20.77 22.15
C LEU A 13 -22.74 -22.14 21.66
N THR A 14 -22.34 -22.29 20.39
CA THR A 14 -21.82 -23.57 19.84
C THR A 14 -20.31 -23.59 19.59
N TYR A 15 -19.62 -22.45 19.67
CA TYR A 15 -18.19 -22.35 19.30
C TYR A 15 -17.22 -22.08 20.46
N TYR A 16 -17.66 -22.32 21.71
CA TYR A 16 -16.85 -22.13 22.93
C TYR A 16 -16.43 -23.46 23.60
N GLN A 17 -16.08 -24.46 22.79
CA GLN A 17 -15.24 -25.60 23.21
C GLN A 17 -13.86 -25.49 22.53
N GLY A 18 -13.08 -24.50 22.96
CA GLY A 18 -11.67 -24.41 22.59
C GLY A 18 -10.89 -25.50 23.31
N ALA A 19 -10.80 -26.69 22.71
CA ALA A 19 -9.95 -27.77 23.20
C ALA A 19 -8.53 -27.24 23.43
N VAL A 20 -8.05 -27.35 24.67
CA VAL A 20 -6.66 -27.04 24.98
C VAL A 20 -5.84 -28.15 24.35
N ILE A 21 -5.12 -27.85 23.27
CA ILE A 21 -4.18 -28.81 22.71
C ILE A 21 -3.14 -29.10 23.79
N LYS A 22 -3.16 -30.31 24.34
CA LYS A 22 -2.04 -30.83 25.12
C LYS A 22 -0.81 -30.65 24.24
N ALA A 23 0.18 -29.92 24.75
CA ALA A 23 1.55 -30.06 24.29
C ALA A 23 2.07 -31.43 24.75
N GLN A 24 1.50 -32.50 24.18
CA GLN A 24 2.30 -33.70 23.94
C GLN A 24 3.30 -33.26 22.88
N ASP A 25 4.59 -33.28 23.24
CA ASP A 25 5.66 -33.07 22.29
C ASP A 25 5.56 -34.18 21.24
N PHE A 26 5.00 -33.84 20.08
CA PHE A 26 4.93 -34.71 18.93
C PHE A 26 6.36 -34.92 18.42
N GLU A 27 7.01 -35.96 18.93
CA GLU A 27 8.37 -36.35 18.58
C GLU A 27 8.40 -36.91 17.16
N ASP A 28 9.08 -36.21 16.25
CA ASP A 28 9.40 -36.72 14.91
C ASP A 28 10.53 -37.73 15.04
N ILE A 29 10.20 -39.02 14.91
CA ILE A 29 11.12 -40.13 15.16
C ILE A 29 12.00 -40.47 13.95
N SER A 30 11.78 -39.85 12.79
CA SER A 30 12.57 -40.17 11.60
C SER A 30 13.90 -39.41 11.58
N PRO A 31 15.03 -40.07 11.30
CA PRO A 31 16.30 -39.37 11.06
C PRO A 31 16.39 -38.76 9.64
N LEU A 32 15.47 -39.11 8.73
CA LEU A 32 15.59 -38.74 7.32
C LEU A 32 15.16 -37.27 7.08
N PRO A 33 15.91 -36.50 6.27
CA PRO A 33 15.64 -35.08 6.04
C PRO A 33 14.33 -34.80 5.26
N THR A 34 13.68 -35.83 4.72
CA THR A 34 12.48 -35.72 3.88
C THR A 34 11.28 -36.49 4.42
N VAL A 35 11.39 -37.09 5.61
CA VAL A 35 10.31 -37.90 6.21
C VAL A 35 9.96 -37.33 7.58
N PHE A 36 8.68 -37.08 7.80
CA PHE A 36 8.12 -36.70 9.09
C PHE A 36 7.38 -37.89 9.67
N GLU A 37 7.89 -38.55 10.71
CA GLU A 37 7.31 -39.80 11.22
C GLU A 37 6.93 -39.72 12.70
N SER A 38 5.81 -40.34 13.07
CA SER A 38 5.35 -40.42 14.46
C SER A 38 4.74 -41.78 14.78
N ARG A 39 4.57 -42.08 16.08
CA ARG A 39 3.81 -43.24 16.57
C ARG A 39 2.36 -42.91 16.89
N THR A 40 2.00 -41.63 16.92
CA THR A 40 0.65 -41.15 17.26
C THR A 40 0.18 -40.11 16.26
N LEU A 41 -1.15 -40.01 16.10
CA LEU A 41 -1.78 -38.93 15.37
C LEU A 41 -2.15 -37.76 16.30
N PRO A 42 -2.31 -36.54 15.78
CA PRO A 42 -2.82 -35.42 16.57
C PRO A 42 -4.21 -35.71 17.15
N THR A 43 -4.37 -35.59 18.47
CA THR A 43 -5.65 -35.75 19.18
C THR A 43 -5.88 -34.64 20.21
N ASP A 44 -7.15 -34.41 20.57
CA ASP A 44 -7.54 -33.49 21.65
C ASP A 44 -7.39 -34.13 23.04
N GLU A 45 -7.88 -33.45 24.09
CA GLU A 45 -7.76 -33.94 25.47
C GLU A 45 -8.62 -35.20 25.74
N ASP A 46 -9.69 -35.39 24.97
CA ASP A 46 -10.64 -36.50 25.02
C ASP A 46 -10.23 -37.66 24.08
N GLY A 47 -9.20 -37.47 23.26
CA GLY A 47 -8.66 -38.48 22.34
C GLY A 47 -9.25 -38.46 20.93
N ASN A 48 -10.07 -37.47 20.58
CA ASN A 48 -10.60 -37.32 19.23
C ASN A 48 -9.51 -36.81 18.28
N PHE A 49 -9.50 -37.28 17.02
CA PHE A 49 -8.51 -36.85 16.03
C PHE A 49 -8.65 -35.36 15.69
N LEU A 50 -7.57 -34.61 15.87
CA LEU A 50 -7.43 -33.22 15.42
C LEU A 50 -7.11 -33.20 13.92
N THR A 51 -8.10 -33.60 13.11
CA THR A 51 -8.01 -33.74 11.64
C THR A 51 -7.38 -32.55 10.94
N ARG A 52 -7.62 -31.31 11.42
CA ARG A 52 -7.05 -30.08 10.83
C ARG A 52 -5.51 -29.98 10.95
N TYR A 53 -4.86 -30.81 11.76
CA TYR A 53 -3.39 -30.88 11.93
C TYR A 53 -2.75 -32.12 11.26
N MET A 54 -3.54 -32.92 10.54
CA MET A 54 -3.05 -34.04 9.75
C MET A 54 -2.28 -33.54 8.51
N ALA A 55 -1.48 -34.43 7.91
CA ALA A 55 -0.80 -34.16 6.66
C ALA A 55 -1.81 -33.92 5.53
N SER A 56 -1.52 -32.95 4.67
CA SER A 56 -2.21 -32.77 3.39
C SER A 56 -1.40 -33.38 2.25
N VAL A 57 -2.08 -34.11 1.36
CA VAL A 57 -1.51 -34.58 0.08
C VAL A 57 -2.25 -33.89 -1.07
N GLY A 58 -1.50 -33.48 -2.10
CA GLY A 58 -2.04 -32.71 -3.22
C GLY A 58 -1.11 -32.67 -4.43
N ASN A 59 -1.69 -32.36 -5.61
CA ASN A 59 -1.00 -32.32 -6.90
C ASN A 59 -1.29 -31.03 -7.71
N GLY A 60 -1.88 -30.02 -7.08
CA GLY A 60 -2.31 -28.78 -7.73
C GLY A 60 -3.67 -28.82 -8.45
N HIS A 61 -4.19 -29.99 -8.80
CA HIS A 61 -5.56 -30.17 -9.29
C HIS A 61 -6.53 -30.54 -8.17
N VAL A 62 -6.15 -31.51 -7.33
CA VAL A 62 -6.86 -31.88 -6.11
C VAL A 62 -5.92 -31.96 -4.91
N ALA A 63 -6.49 -31.74 -3.72
CA ALA A 63 -5.83 -32.06 -2.47
C ALA A 63 -6.84 -32.49 -1.39
N THR A 64 -6.35 -33.28 -0.45
CA THR A 64 -7.08 -33.72 0.74
C THR A 64 -6.16 -33.63 1.94
N THR A 65 -6.73 -33.34 3.10
CA THR A 65 -6.09 -33.70 4.37
C THR A 65 -6.33 -35.19 4.59
N VAL A 66 -5.31 -35.95 5.02
CA VAL A 66 -5.43 -37.40 5.16
C VAL A 66 -6.29 -37.74 6.38
N TYR A 67 -7.10 -38.79 6.25
CA TYR A 67 -8.16 -39.17 7.20
C TYR A 67 -9.19 -38.05 7.43
N THR A 68 -9.61 -37.38 6.36
CA THR A 68 -10.78 -36.49 6.36
C THR A 68 -11.75 -36.86 5.25
N ASP A 69 -13.00 -36.46 5.45
CA ASP A 69 -14.13 -36.63 4.54
C ASP A 69 -14.18 -35.56 3.44
N THR A 70 -13.13 -34.75 3.31
CA THR A 70 -13.16 -33.48 2.59
C THR A 70 -12.02 -33.40 1.59
N VAL A 71 -12.38 -33.40 0.31
CA VAL A 71 -11.48 -33.11 -0.82
C VAL A 71 -11.81 -31.72 -1.36
N TYR A 72 -10.77 -30.97 -1.73
CA TYR A 72 -10.91 -29.73 -2.47
C TYR A 72 -10.27 -29.84 -3.85
N MET A 73 -10.93 -29.21 -4.82
CA MET A 73 -10.49 -29.14 -6.21
C MET A 73 -10.10 -27.71 -6.59
N ASN A 74 -9.07 -27.59 -7.42
CA ASN A 74 -8.64 -26.35 -8.02
C ASN A 74 -9.77 -25.76 -8.88
N GLY A 75 -10.14 -24.50 -8.62
CA GLY A 75 -11.17 -23.77 -9.36
C GLY A 75 -12.62 -23.97 -8.93
N LEU A 76 -12.92 -24.93 -8.05
CA LEU A 76 -14.28 -25.16 -7.56
C LEU A 76 -14.58 -24.34 -6.30
N TYR A 77 -15.50 -23.39 -6.41
CA TYR A 77 -15.90 -22.48 -5.33
C TYR A 77 -17.42 -22.39 -5.22
N ASN A 78 -17.93 -22.30 -3.99
CA ASN A 78 -19.34 -22.08 -3.66
C ASN A 78 -19.52 -20.74 -2.91
N GLY A 79 -20.67 -20.10 -3.07
CA GLY A 79 -21.07 -18.89 -2.34
C GLY A 79 -20.89 -17.59 -3.11
N GLU A 80 -21.88 -16.69 -3.03
CA GLU A 80 -21.82 -15.37 -3.69
C GLU A 80 -20.91 -14.39 -2.92
N ARG A 81 -20.04 -13.66 -3.66
CA ARG A 81 -19.22 -12.56 -3.14
C ARG A 81 -18.41 -12.92 -1.89
N GLY A 82 -18.82 -12.46 -0.71
CA GLY A 82 -18.05 -12.62 0.53
C GLY A 82 -18.08 -14.03 1.10
N GLU A 83 -19.15 -14.75 0.79
CA GLU A 83 -19.36 -16.13 1.20
C GLU A 83 -18.68 -17.11 0.24
N SER A 84 -17.95 -16.61 -0.78
CA SER A 84 -17.17 -17.41 -1.71
C SER A 84 -16.05 -18.16 -1.01
N HIS A 85 -16.04 -19.48 -1.10
CA HIS A 85 -15.03 -20.35 -0.51
C HIS A 85 -14.89 -21.64 -1.35
N ARG A 86 -13.84 -22.45 -1.13
CA ARG A 86 -13.70 -23.71 -1.86
C ARG A 86 -14.86 -24.63 -1.50
N ALA A 87 -15.55 -25.16 -2.50
CA ALA A 87 -16.65 -26.10 -2.26
C ALA A 87 -16.09 -27.43 -1.73
N ARG A 88 -16.60 -27.91 -0.59
CA ARG A 88 -16.26 -29.24 -0.06
C ARG A 88 -16.80 -30.33 -0.97
N ILE A 89 -15.93 -31.22 -1.43
CA ILE A 89 -16.31 -32.46 -2.11
C ILE A 89 -16.20 -33.62 -1.09
N PRO A 90 -17.23 -34.46 -0.90
CA PRO A 90 -17.14 -35.66 -0.08
C PRO A 90 -16.00 -36.58 -0.56
N SER A 91 -15.12 -36.99 0.35
CA SER A 91 -13.95 -37.81 0.04
C SER A 91 -14.36 -39.26 -0.24
N GLY A 92 -14.04 -39.75 -1.44
CA GLY A 92 -14.06 -41.18 -1.74
C GLY A 92 -12.88 -41.95 -1.11
N ASN A 93 -11.86 -41.23 -0.63
CA ASN A 93 -10.59 -41.77 -0.16
C ASN A 93 -10.34 -41.52 1.34
N PHE A 94 -11.37 -41.37 2.17
CA PHE A 94 -11.22 -41.43 3.64
C PHE A 94 -11.03 -42.89 4.08
N ILE A 95 -10.19 -43.64 3.38
CA ILE A 95 -9.94 -45.05 3.62
C ILE A 95 -8.91 -45.17 4.73
N ARG A 96 -9.21 -45.96 5.76
CA ARG A 96 -8.27 -46.24 6.84
C ARG A 96 -8.27 -47.71 7.20
N MET A 97 -7.07 -48.28 7.36
CA MET A 97 -6.88 -49.57 8.04
C MET A 97 -7.30 -49.40 9.50
N ASN A 98 -8.30 -50.16 9.97
CA ASN A 98 -8.73 -50.11 11.37
C ASN A 98 -8.43 -51.43 12.10
N PRO A 99 -7.14 -51.85 12.21
CA PRO A 99 -6.79 -53.09 12.87
C PRO A 99 -7.10 -53.00 14.39
N PRO A 100 -7.56 -54.09 15.03
CA PRO A 100 -7.77 -54.13 16.48
C PRO A 100 -6.54 -53.65 17.26
N ALA A 101 -6.71 -52.62 18.09
CA ALA A 101 -5.61 -51.96 18.80
C ALA A 101 -4.82 -52.91 19.72
N GLU A 102 -5.50 -53.86 20.36
CA GLU A 102 -4.90 -54.87 21.25
C GLU A 102 -3.96 -55.86 20.53
N GLN A 103 -4.09 -55.97 19.21
CA GLN A 103 -3.33 -56.91 18.35
C GLN A 103 -2.37 -56.18 17.40
N SER A 104 -2.36 -54.84 17.44
CA SER A 104 -1.56 -53.97 16.58
C SER A 104 -0.27 -53.58 17.29
N THR A 105 0.86 -53.72 16.61
CA THR A 105 2.18 -53.31 17.14
C THR A 105 2.95 -52.48 16.12
N ASN A 106 3.93 -51.70 16.58
CA ASN A 106 4.79 -50.87 15.73
C ASN A 106 4.03 -49.96 14.74
N GLN A 107 2.87 -49.43 15.14
CA GLN A 107 2.13 -48.50 14.29
C GLN A 107 2.91 -47.18 14.15
N THR A 108 3.18 -46.76 12.91
CA THR A 108 3.77 -45.45 12.61
C THR A 108 3.01 -44.74 11.49
N PHE A 109 3.07 -43.42 11.52
CA PHE A 109 2.44 -42.52 10.57
C PHE A 109 3.52 -41.60 10.01
N ALA A 110 3.71 -41.57 8.70
CA ALA A 110 4.78 -40.80 8.08
C ALA A 110 4.33 -40.01 6.84
N LEU A 111 4.69 -38.72 6.76
CA LEU A 111 4.65 -37.98 5.51
C LEU A 111 6.07 -37.97 4.91
N ASP A 112 6.25 -38.65 3.78
CA ASP A 112 7.50 -38.58 3.00
C ASP A 112 7.34 -37.51 1.92
N VAL A 113 7.96 -36.35 2.12
CA VAL A 113 7.86 -35.22 1.20
C VAL A 113 8.80 -35.33 -0.01
N ALA A 114 9.78 -36.23 0.01
CA ALA A 114 10.52 -36.58 -1.21
C ALA A 114 9.63 -37.34 -2.19
N LYS A 115 8.69 -38.13 -1.68
CA LYS A 115 7.75 -38.93 -2.46
C LYS A 115 6.37 -38.29 -2.64
N GLY A 116 6.01 -37.35 -1.77
CA GLY A 116 4.68 -36.75 -1.66
C GLY A 116 3.57 -37.70 -1.19
N VAL A 117 3.94 -38.74 -0.45
CA VAL A 117 3.07 -39.83 -0.01
C VAL A 117 2.94 -39.84 1.50
N PHE A 118 1.71 -39.98 1.99
CA PHE A 118 1.45 -40.31 3.40
C PHE A 118 1.39 -41.82 3.59
N PHE A 119 2.04 -42.30 4.65
CA PHE A 119 2.15 -43.70 5.02
C PHE A 119 1.53 -43.95 6.41
N GLU A 120 0.76 -45.03 6.54
CA GLU A 120 0.46 -45.68 7.82
C GLU A 120 1.03 -47.10 7.77
N ARG A 121 1.94 -47.40 8.68
CA ARG A 121 2.57 -48.72 8.82
C ARG A 121 2.08 -49.37 10.10
N VAL A 122 1.82 -50.67 10.06
CA VAL A 122 1.39 -51.42 11.25
C VAL A 122 1.78 -52.89 11.12
N ASN A 123 2.21 -53.50 12.23
CA ASN A 123 2.31 -54.95 12.35
C ASN A 123 1.00 -55.46 12.98
N PHE A 124 0.30 -56.36 12.28
CA PHE A 124 -0.96 -56.93 12.70
C PHE A 124 -1.02 -58.39 12.25
N ASP A 125 -1.46 -59.29 13.15
CA ASP A 125 -1.69 -60.72 12.87
C ASP A 125 -0.52 -61.44 12.16
N GLY A 126 0.70 -61.25 12.69
CA GLY A 126 1.93 -61.81 12.13
C GLY A 126 2.40 -61.18 10.80
N ALA A 127 1.61 -60.31 10.20
CA ALA A 127 1.94 -59.60 8.97
C ALA A 127 2.33 -58.12 9.22
N ARG A 128 2.95 -57.51 8.21
CA ARG A 128 3.31 -56.08 8.20
C ARG A 128 2.64 -55.39 7.02
N PHE A 129 1.88 -54.35 7.32
CA PHE A 129 1.13 -53.56 6.35
C PHE A 129 1.69 -52.15 6.21
N GLU A 130 1.52 -51.58 5.02
CA GLU A 130 1.78 -50.18 4.69
C GLU A 130 0.60 -49.66 3.85
N GLN A 131 -0.25 -48.81 4.43
CA GLN A 131 -1.17 -47.98 3.65
C GLN A 131 -0.41 -46.78 3.09
N ARG A 132 -0.60 -46.49 1.80
CA ARG A 132 -0.04 -45.33 1.08
C ARG A 132 -1.19 -44.47 0.59
N THR A 133 -1.18 -43.17 0.86
CA THR A 133 -2.22 -42.23 0.39
C THR A 133 -1.56 -41.03 -0.30
N PHE A 134 -1.94 -40.76 -1.54
CA PHE A 134 -1.34 -39.70 -2.36
C PHE A 134 -2.25 -39.16 -3.46
N ALA A 135 -2.08 -37.89 -3.82
CA ALA A 135 -2.66 -37.30 -5.03
C ALA A 135 -1.68 -37.49 -6.19
N HIS A 136 -2.09 -38.21 -7.23
CA HIS A 136 -1.17 -38.67 -8.27
C HIS A 136 -0.64 -37.49 -9.13
N ARG A 137 0.64 -37.49 -9.54
CA ARG A 137 1.22 -36.37 -10.32
C ARG A 137 1.18 -36.57 -11.84
N PHE A 138 1.18 -37.81 -12.33
CA PHE A 138 0.93 -38.10 -13.75
C PHE A 138 -0.57 -38.16 -14.11
N TYR A 139 -1.37 -38.98 -13.40
CA TYR A 139 -2.84 -39.00 -13.46
C TYR A 139 -3.45 -37.93 -12.53
N THR A 140 -3.36 -36.65 -12.91
CA THR A 140 -3.65 -35.53 -12.00
C THR A 140 -5.08 -35.45 -11.47
N LYS A 141 -6.04 -36.15 -12.08
CA LYS A 141 -7.42 -36.22 -11.57
C LYS A 141 -7.59 -37.18 -10.38
N VAL A 142 -6.63 -38.06 -10.11
CA VAL A 142 -6.79 -39.22 -9.20
C VAL A 142 -6.09 -39.03 -7.86
N ILE A 143 -6.82 -39.31 -6.77
CA ILE A 143 -6.24 -39.62 -5.46
C ILE A 143 -6.29 -41.13 -5.26
N VAL A 144 -5.16 -41.69 -4.83
CA VAL A 144 -4.91 -43.13 -4.68
C VAL A 144 -4.76 -43.47 -3.20
N THR A 145 -5.40 -44.54 -2.75
CA THR A 145 -5.05 -45.24 -1.51
C THR A 145 -4.65 -46.68 -1.84
N GLN A 146 -3.42 -47.06 -1.50
CA GLN A 146 -2.95 -48.44 -1.59
C GLN A 146 -2.80 -49.04 -0.20
N ILE A 147 -3.05 -50.34 -0.08
CA ILE A 147 -2.72 -51.14 1.10
C ILE A 147 -1.78 -52.25 0.64
N HIS A 148 -0.53 -52.17 1.06
CA HIS A 148 0.54 -53.07 0.66
C HIS A 148 0.95 -53.97 1.83
N VAL A 149 0.99 -55.28 1.58
CA VAL A 149 1.46 -56.29 2.55
C VAL A 149 2.93 -56.56 2.28
N ILE A 150 3.80 -56.18 3.21
CA ILE A 150 5.25 -56.31 3.05
C ILE A 150 5.74 -57.72 3.42
N THR A 151 5.05 -58.39 4.34
CA THR A 151 5.30 -59.78 4.75
C THR A 151 4.04 -60.33 5.42
N GLY A 152 3.57 -61.52 5.03
CA GLY A 152 2.52 -62.26 5.75
C GLY A 152 2.64 -63.77 5.53
N THR A 153 2.57 -64.55 6.62
CA THR A 153 2.69 -66.02 6.59
C THR A 153 1.36 -66.75 6.62
N GLU A 154 0.26 -66.06 6.95
CA GLU A 154 -1.10 -66.60 7.03
C GLU A 154 -2.10 -65.67 6.32
N PHE A 155 -3.36 -66.08 6.22
CA PHE A 155 -4.43 -65.23 5.70
C PHE A 155 -4.78 -64.16 6.73
N VAL A 156 -4.57 -62.89 6.40
CA VAL A 156 -4.88 -61.78 7.32
C VAL A 156 -6.08 -61.00 6.83
N THR A 157 -7.01 -60.71 7.73
CA THR A 157 -8.27 -60.00 7.44
C THR A 157 -8.46 -58.88 8.44
N PHE A 158 -8.71 -57.65 7.98
CA PHE A 158 -9.02 -56.52 8.85
C PHE A 158 -10.06 -55.58 8.24
N PRO A 159 -10.81 -54.84 9.06
CA PRO A 159 -11.85 -53.96 8.58
C PRO A 159 -11.27 -52.67 7.99
N LEU A 160 -11.89 -52.18 6.93
CA LEU A 160 -11.66 -50.85 6.37
C LEU A 160 -12.79 -49.93 6.80
N THR A 161 -12.43 -48.69 7.15
CA THR A 161 -13.42 -47.61 7.29
C THR A 161 -13.28 -46.65 6.12
N ASN A 162 -14.41 -46.22 5.55
CA ASN A 162 -14.48 -45.13 4.58
C ASN A 162 -15.69 -44.23 4.87
N PRO A 163 -15.68 -43.47 5.97
CA PRO A 163 -16.77 -42.58 6.31
C PRO A 163 -16.73 -41.38 5.36
N ARG A 164 -17.55 -41.41 4.30
CA ARG A 164 -17.67 -40.34 3.29
C ARG A 164 -18.15 -38.98 3.84
N GLY A 165 -18.42 -38.90 5.15
CA GLY A 165 -18.93 -37.73 5.86
C GLY A 165 -20.39 -37.43 5.56
N ASP A 166 -20.86 -36.30 6.08
CA ASP A 166 -22.19 -35.78 5.76
C ASP A 166 -22.23 -35.23 4.32
N ALA A 167 -23.45 -35.17 3.77
CA ALA A 167 -23.72 -34.53 2.48
C ALA A 167 -23.15 -33.10 2.47
N SER A 168 -22.49 -32.72 1.37
CA SER A 168 -21.89 -31.39 1.29
C SER A 168 -22.95 -30.29 1.22
N ALA A 169 -22.81 -29.27 2.06
CA ALA A 169 -23.65 -28.07 2.00
C ALA A 169 -23.34 -27.18 0.78
N ASP A 170 -22.20 -27.43 0.11
CA ASP A 170 -21.74 -26.66 -1.05
C ASP A 170 -22.20 -27.20 -2.39
N LEU A 171 -22.75 -28.41 -2.40
CA LEU A 171 -23.16 -29.14 -3.59
C LEU A 171 -24.66 -29.42 -3.55
N THR A 172 -25.32 -29.39 -4.70
CA THR A 172 -26.70 -29.85 -4.84
C THR A 172 -26.80 -31.34 -4.50
N THR A 173 -28.02 -31.86 -4.31
CA THR A 173 -28.24 -33.31 -4.27
C THR A 173 -27.58 -33.94 -5.51
N PRO A 174 -26.63 -34.88 -5.34
CA PRO A 174 -25.89 -35.43 -6.47
C PRO A 174 -26.73 -36.40 -7.29
N GLU A 175 -26.51 -36.37 -8.60
CA GLU A 175 -26.78 -37.53 -9.46
C GLU A 175 -25.73 -38.60 -9.15
N THR A 176 -26.17 -39.84 -8.97
CA THR A 176 -25.29 -40.99 -8.68
C THR A 176 -25.71 -42.21 -9.49
N GLY A 177 -24.74 -43.04 -9.85
CA GLY A 177 -25.00 -44.30 -10.54
C GLY A 177 -23.76 -45.18 -10.64
N ASP A 178 -23.95 -46.35 -11.23
CA ASP A 178 -22.85 -47.24 -11.60
C ASP A 178 -22.11 -46.65 -12.80
N PHE A 179 -20.79 -46.51 -12.68
CA PHE A 179 -19.94 -46.02 -13.78
C PHE A 179 -19.50 -47.16 -14.71
N GLY A 180 -19.36 -48.37 -14.17
CA GLY A 180 -19.03 -49.56 -14.93
C GLY A 180 -18.70 -50.76 -14.05
N THR A 181 -18.55 -51.94 -14.67
CA THR A 181 -18.23 -53.18 -13.94
C THR A 181 -16.77 -53.27 -13.50
N GLN A 182 -15.87 -52.44 -14.04
CA GLN A 182 -14.49 -52.37 -13.59
C GLN A 182 -14.42 -51.76 -12.18
N LEU A 183 -13.78 -52.49 -11.25
CA LEU A 183 -13.58 -52.11 -9.84
C LEU A 183 -14.88 -51.79 -9.05
N GLY A 184 -16.05 -52.19 -9.55
CA GLY A 184 -17.35 -51.82 -8.97
C GLY A 184 -17.54 -50.29 -8.88
N ALA A 185 -17.06 -49.56 -9.88
CA ALA A 185 -16.97 -48.11 -9.82
C ALA A 185 -18.35 -47.42 -9.81
N THR A 186 -18.50 -46.44 -8.93
CA THR A 186 -19.69 -45.58 -8.83
C THR A 186 -19.31 -44.14 -9.14
N TYR A 187 -20.20 -43.40 -9.80
CA TYR A 187 -20.02 -41.97 -10.01
C TYR A 187 -20.95 -41.13 -9.14
N MET A 188 -20.54 -39.88 -8.93
CA MET A 188 -21.33 -38.83 -8.29
C MET A 188 -21.09 -37.52 -9.04
N CYS A 189 -22.15 -36.80 -9.43
CA CYS A 189 -22.05 -35.46 -10.00
C CYS A 189 -23.05 -34.52 -9.34
N ALA A 190 -22.59 -33.35 -8.88
CA ALA A 190 -23.45 -32.30 -8.33
C ALA A 190 -23.01 -30.92 -8.82
N GLU A 191 -23.95 -29.99 -8.95
CA GLU A 191 -23.66 -28.58 -9.18
C GLU A 191 -23.29 -27.89 -7.85
N ILE A 192 -22.52 -26.81 -7.89
CA ILE A 192 -22.38 -25.94 -6.71
C ILE A 192 -23.73 -25.29 -6.37
N VAL A 193 -24.04 -25.16 -5.08
CA VAL A 193 -25.33 -24.56 -4.63
C VAL A 193 -25.45 -23.09 -5.02
N GLN A 194 -24.35 -22.33 -4.96
CA GLN A 194 -24.34 -20.91 -5.27
C GLN A 194 -23.09 -20.50 -6.06
N ARG A 195 -23.30 -19.87 -7.23
CA ARG A 195 -22.23 -19.29 -8.06
C ARG A 195 -21.56 -18.10 -7.37
N GLU A 196 -20.24 -17.98 -7.60
CA GLU A 196 -19.39 -16.86 -7.18
C GLU A 196 -19.90 -15.52 -7.73
N ASP A 197 -20.10 -15.47 -9.05
CA ASP A 197 -20.67 -14.35 -9.81
C ASP A 197 -21.18 -14.85 -11.16
N VAL A 198 -22.50 -14.75 -11.36
CA VAL A 198 -23.20 -15.26 -12.55
C VAL A 198 -22.75 -14.63 -13.88
N ARG A 199 -22.02 -13.51 -13.85
CA ARG A 199 -21.53 -12.81 -15.05
C ARG A 199 -20.30 -13.47 -15.68
N TYR A 200 -19.57 -14.29 -14.92
CA TYR A 200 -18.34 -14.96 -15.37
C TYR A 200 -18.43 -16.49 -15.29
N GLN A 201 -19.60 -16.99 -14.92
CA GLN A 201 -19.93 -18.41 -14.80
C GLN A 201 -21.22 -18.64 -15.59
N GLU A 202 -21.09 -18.72 -16.92
CA GLU A 202 -22.22 -18.91 -17.84
C GLU A 202 -22.99 -20.20 -17.51
N THR A 203 -22.25 -21.29 -17.28
CA THR A 203 -22.72 -22.54 -16.69
C THR A 203 -22.48 -22.56 -15.17
N VAL A 204 -23.21 -23.43 -14.45
CA VAL A 204 -22.93 -23.71 -13.04
C VAL A 204 -21.81 -24.77 -12.98
N PRO A 205 -20.68 -24.49 -12.30
CA PRO A 205 -19.63 -25.49 -12.09
C PRO A 205 -20.15 -26.72 -11.36
N LYS A 206 -19.64 -27.89 -11.73
CA LYS A 206 -19.96 -29.17 -11.09
C LYS A 206 -18.75 -29.74 -10.36
N ALA A 207 -19.03 -30.58 -9.37
CA ALA A 207 -18.10 -31.55 -8.82
C ALA A 207 -18.55 -32.94 -9.27
N CYS A 208 -17.75 -33.57 -10.13
CA CYS A 208 -17.95 -34.94 -10.57
C CYS A 208 -16.81 -35.82 -10.01
N THR A 209 -17.16 -37.02 -9.57
CA THR A 209 -16.22 -38.02 -9.06
C THR A 209 -16.55 -39.41 -9.59
N ILE A 210 -15.52 -40.24 -9.79
CA ILE A 210 -15.65 -41.68 -10.03
C ILE A 210 -14.83 -42.40 -8.96
N SER A 211 -15.49 -43.18 -8.11
CA SER A 211 -14.88 -43.91 -6.99
C SER A 211 -14.92 -45.42 -7.22
N SER A 212 -13.79 -46.11 -7.07
CA SER A 212 -13.76 -47.58 -6.95
C SER A 212 -14.52 -48.06 -5.71
N ALA A 213 -15.08 -49.28 -5.75
CA ALA A 213 -15.69 -49.88 -4.58
C ALA A 213 -14.66 -50.14 -3.45
N VAL A 214 -14.99 -49.72 -2.23
CA VAL A 214 -14.21 -50.00 -1.03
C VAL A 214 -15.00 -50.99 -0.18
N PRO A 215 -14.54 -52.25 -0.01
CA PRO A 215 -15.25 -53.23 0.81
C PRO A 215 -15.05 -52.90 2.31
N PRO A 216 -16.01 -53.26 3.18
CA PRO A 216 -15.89 -53.01 4.63
C PRO A 216 -14.80 -53.88 5.31
N ILE A 217 -14.36 -54.93 4.63
CA ILE A 217 -13.34 -55.88 5.09
C ILE A 217 -12.48 -56.22 3.87
N VAL A 218 -11.16 -56.30 4.06
CA VAL A 218 -10.24 -56.81 3.05
C VAL A 218 -9.48 -58.02 3.61
N THR A 219 -9.22 -59.01 2.76
CA THR A 219 -8.50 -60.24 3.12
C THR A 219 -7.32 -60.41 2.20
N PHE A 220 -6.14 -60.60 2.78
CA PHE A 220 -4.90 -60.85 2.06
C PHE A 220 -4.48 -62.32 2.20
N PRO A 221 -4.04 -62.98 1.13
CA PRO A 221 -3.48 -64.33 1.19
C PRO A 221 -2.08 -64.34 1.81
N PRO A 222 -1.57 -65.51 2.25
CA PRO A 222 -0.17 -65.68 2.63
C PRO A 222 0.76 -65.30 1.46
N THR A 223 1.55 -64.24 1.61
CA THR A 223 2.43 -63.73 0.54
C THR A 223 3.53 -62.82 1.09
N SER A 224 4.63 -62.73 0.35
CA SER A 224 5.71 -61.77 0.59
C SER A 224 5.47 -60.38 -0.02
N SER A 225 4.49 -60.25 -0.93
CA SER A 225 4.08 -58.96 -1.50
C SER A 225 2.69 -59.09 -2.14
N ILE A 226 1.77 -58.22 -1.75
CA ILE A 226 0.52 -57.97 -2.49
C ILE A 226 0.04 -56.55 -2.17
N THR A 227 -0.54 -55.88 -3.17
CA THR A 227 -1.05 -54.51 -3.04
C THR A 227 -2.53 -54.51 -3.42
N GLN A 228 -3.41 -54.09 -2.52
CA GLN A 228 -4.76 -53.66 -2.88
C GLN A 228 -4.72 -52.16 -3.21
N THR A 229 -5.46 -51.72 -4.21
CA THR A 229 -5.56 -50.29 -4.57
C THR A 229 -7.01 -49.86 -4.67
N PHE A 230 -7.27 -48.64 -4.19
CA PHE A 230 -8.53 -47.91 -4.28
C PHE A 230 -8.23 -46.53 -4.86
N ILE A 231 -9.11 -46.05 -5.72
CA ILE A 231 -8.96 -44.77 -6.41
C ILE A 231 -10.27 -43.99 -6.43
N THR A 232 -10.14 -42.67 -6.38
CA THR A 232 -11.22 -41.76 -6.78
C THR A 232 -10.65 -40.67 -7.69
N ALA A 233 -11.28 -40.48 -8.85
CA ALA A 233 -11.02 -39.36 -9.74
C ALA A 233 -11.97 -38.19 -9.45
N TYR A 234 -11.54 -36.94 -9.66
CA TYR A 234 -12.27 -35.71 -9.34
C TYR A 234 -12.12 -34.65 -10.45
N GLY A 235 -13.23 -34.05 -10.90
CA GLY A 235 -13.24 -33.08 -12.01
C GLY A 235 -14.55 -32.30 -12.13
N PHE A 236 -14.68 -31.53 -13.21
CA PHE A 236 -15.85 -30.69 -13.47
C PHE A 236 -16.97 -31.40 -14.26
N ASP A 237 -16.68 -32.57 -14.82
CA ASP A 237 -17.60 -33.43 -15.55
C ASP A 237 -17.06 -34.88 -15.52
N LEU A 238 -17.78 -35.85 -16.08
CA LEU A 238 -17.34 -37.26 -16.09
C LEU A 238 -16.32 -37.57 -17.20
N GLU A 239 -16.44 -36.91 -18.36
CA GLU A 239 -15.61 -37.17 -19.55
C GLU A 239 -14.15 -36.74 -19.28
N SER A 240 -13.95 -35.59 -18.63
CA SER A 240 -12.63 -35.06 -18.26
C SER A 240 -11.87 -35.87 -17.20
N ILE A 241 -12.53 -36.78 -16.48
CA ILE A 241 -11.92 -37.63 -15.45
C ILE A 241 -11.90 -39.12 -15.79
N GLU A 242 -12.71 -39.54 -16.75
CA GLU A 242 -12.75 -40.92 -17.22
C GLU A 242 -11.40 -41.39 -17.75
N ALA A 243 -10.67 -40.53 -18.49
CA ALA A 243 -9.37 -40.88 -19.07
C ALA A 243 -8.32 -41.28 -18.02
N ASP A 244 -8.18 -40.48 -16.94
CA ASP A 244 -7.28 -40.80 -15.82
C ASP A 244 -7.81 -41.97 -14.98
N PHE A 245 -9.12 -42.04 -14.72
CA PHE A 245 -9.72 -43.14 -13.95
C PHE A 245 -9.51 -44.48 -14.65
N ASN A 246 -9.85 -44.58 -15.94
CA ASN A 246 -9.74 -45.81 -16.73
C ASN A 246 -8.28 -46.22 -16.93
N ALA A 247 -7.35 -45.28 -17.10
CA ALA A 247 -5.92 -45.60 -17.20
C ALA A 247 -5.40 -46.24 -15.90
N VAL A 248 -5.70 -45.68 -14.73
CA VAL A 248 -5.30 -46.27 -13.44
C VAL A 248 -6.08 -47.56 -13.15
N ALA A 249 -7.37 -47.63 -13.52
CA ALA A 249 -8.17 -48.85 -13.37
C ALA A 249 -7.63 -50.02 -14.21
N ALA A 250 -7.13 -49.74 -15.43
CA ALA A 250 -6.48 -50.75 -16.28
C ALA A 250 -5.20 -51.30 -15.62
N LEU A 251 -4.36 -50.44 -15.04
CA LEU A 251 -3.18 -50.87 -14.27
C LEU A 251 -3.59 -51.77 -13.08
N ILE A 252 -4.64 -51.41 -12.34
CA ILE A 252 -5.18 -52.23 -11.24
C ILE A 252 -5.67 -53.60 -11.73
N VAL A 253 -6.44 -53.64 -12.82
CA VAL A 253 -6.98 -54.89 -13.40
C VAL A 253 -5.86 -55.81 -13.93
N ASN A 254 -4.78 -55.24 -14.44
CA ASN A 254 -3.59 -55.98 -14.89
C ASN A 254 -2.64 -56.39 -13.74
N GLY A 255 -2.92 -56.00 -12.49
CA GLY A 255 -2.05 -56.25 -11.34
C GLY A 255 -0.80 -55.35 -11.26
N GLN A 256 -0.71 -54.31 -12.10
CA GLN A 256 0.39 -53.34 -12.18
C GLN A 256 0.30 -52.28 -11.07
N HIS A 257 0.06 -52.71 -9.82
CA HIS A 257 -0.18 -51.80 -8.69
C HIS A 257 1.03 -50.93 -8.33
N ASP A 258 2.24 -51.48 -8.44
CA ASP A 258 3.46 -50.76 -8.08
C ASP A 258 3.79 -49.66 -9.11
N GLU A 259 3.43 -49.83 -10.40
CA GLU A 259 3.60 -48.82 -11.46
C GLU A 259 2.83 -47.52 -11.16
N ILE A 260 1.67 -47.61 -10.51
CA ILE A 260 0.87 -46.46 -10.04
C ILE A 260 1.62 -45.69 -8.94
N TYR A 261 2.35 -46.38 -8.08
CA TYR A 261 3.15 -45.74 -7.03
C TYR A 261 4.48 -45.21 -7.59
N GLU A 262 5.17 -46.01 -8.40
CA GLU A 262 6.46 -45.67 -8.99
C GLU A 262 6.36 -44.47 -9.94
N SER A 263 5.34 -44.38 -10.79
CA SER A 263 5.15 -43.22 -11.66
C SER A 263 4.82 -41.93 -10.90
N HIS A 264 4.10 -42.00 -9.77
CA HIS A 264 3.91 -40.87 -8.87
C HIS A 264 5.21 -40.45 -8.17
N VAL A 265 5.97 -41.41 -7.64
CA VAL A 265 7.25 -41.16 -6.96
C VAL A 265 8.31 -40.64 -7.94
N GLN A 266 8.32 -41.12 -9.18
CA GLN A 266 9.20 -40.63 -10.23
C GLN A 266 8.90 -39.16 -10.54
N ALA A 267 7.62 -38.81 -10.72
CA ALA A 267 7.22 -37.42 -10.97
C ALA A 267 7.56 -36.44 -9.82
N TRP A 268 7.68 -36.92 -8.57
CA TRP A 268 8.27 -36.13 -7.47
C TRP A 268 9.80 -36.15 -7.48
N THR A 269 10.42 -37.28 -7.80
CA THR A 269 11.89 -37.42 -7.91
C THR A 269 12.46 -36.52 -8.99
N ASP A 270 11.79 -36.42 -10.13
CA ASP A 270 12.11 -35.51 -11.23
C ASP A 270 12.03 -34.06 -10.75
N LEU A 271 10.93 -33.69 -10.08
CA LEU A 271 10.73 -32.34 -9.52
C LEU A 271 11.86 -31.94 -8.55
N TRP A 272 12.25 -32.82 -7.63
CA TRP A 272 13.37 -32.58 -6.70
C TRP A 272 14.75 -32.60 -7.39
N THR A 273 14.91 -33.36 -8.47
CA THR A 273 16.15 -33.37 -9.29
C THR A 273 16.33 -32.09 -10.09
N ASP A 274 15.21 -31.50 -10.50
CA ASP A 274 15.07 -30.24 -11.23
C ASP A 274 15.33 -29.00 -10.36
N GLY A 275 15.00 -29.06 -9.06
CA GLY A 275 15.19 -27.95 -8.14
C GLY A 275 15.12 -28.35 -6.66
N ALA A 276 16.17 -28.03 -5.89
CA ALA A 276 16.25 -28.38 -4.47
C ALA A 276 17.04 -27.36 -3.64
N ILE A 277 16.83 -27.42 -2.32
CA ILE A 277 17.58 -26.64 -1.32
C ILE A 277 18.11 -27.64 -0.30
N GLU A 278 19.40 -27.93 -0.38
CA GLU A 278 20.08 -28.88 0.49
C GLU A 278 20.81 -28.15 1.61
N VAL A 279 20.50 -28.50 2.86
CA VAL A 279 21.21 -28.02 4.06
C VAL A 279 22.10 -29.13 4.58
N LYS A 280 23.40 -28.85 4.75
CA LYS A 280 24.40 -29.83 5.20
C LYS A 280 24.68 -29.67 6.70
N GLY A 281 24.74 -30.78 7.43
CA GLY A 281 25.12 -30.82 8.85
C GLY A 281 24.00 -30.49 9.85
N ASN A 282 22.75 -30.28 9.40
CA ASN A 282 21.60 -30.08 10.28
C ASN A 282 20.32 -30.66 9.66
N ASP A 283 20.05 -31.93 9.96
CA ASP A 283 18.94 -32.67 9.36
C ASP A 283 17.56 -32.15 9.81
N GLN A 284 17.47 -31.57 11.02
CA GLN A 284 16.24 -30.93 11.50
C GLN A 284 15.92 -29.64 10.72
N LEU A 285 16.93 -28.87 10.34
CA LEU A 285 16.75 -27.74 9.45
C LEU A 285 16.45 -28.20 8.01
N ALA A 286 17.13 -29.24 7.51
CA ALA A 286 16.81 -29.83 6.21
C ALA A 286 15.34 -30.29 6.12
N LYS A 287 14.83 -30.96 7.16
CA LYS A 287 13.40 -31.30 7.33
C LYS A 287 12.48 -30.09 7.16
N VAL A 288 12.76 -29.00 7.86
CA VAL A 288 11.93 -27.78 7.77
C VAL A 288 11.98 -27.18 6.35
N VAL A 289 13.12 -27.25 5.66
CA VAL A 289 13.27 -26.79 4.26
C VAL A 289 12.48 -27.64 3.28
N TYR A 290 12.65 -28.97 3.30
CA TYR A 290 11.91 -29.88 2.43
C TYR A 290 10.41 -29.81 2.65
N GLY A 291 9.94 -29.79 3.90
CA GLY A 291 8.52 -29.62 4.23
C GLY A 291 7.95 -28.28 3.73
N SER A 292 8.70 -27.18 3.92
CA SER A 292 8.29 -25.85 3.46
C SER A 292 8.10 -25.78 1.95
N LEU A 293 8.98 -26.42 1.18
CA LEU A 293 8.91 -26.43 -0.28
C LEU A 293 7.84 -27.42 -0.78
N TYR A 294 7.68 -28.57 -0.12
CA TYR A 294 6.64 -29.57 -0.44
C TYR A 294 5.21 -29.03 -0.34
N TYR A 295 4.84 -28.36 0.76
CA TYR A 295 3.47 -27.88 0.94
C TYR A 295 3.09 -26.77 -0.06
N ILE A 296 4.08 -26.05 -0.58
CA ILE A 296 3.92 -25.14 -1.73
C ILE A 296 3.74 -25.96 -3.03
N LEU A 297 4.65 -26.89 -3.34
CA LEU A 297 4.65 -27.65 -4.61
C LEU A 297 3.45 -28.61 -4.78
N SER A 298 2.92 -29.15 -3.69
CA SER A 298 1.69 -29.96 -3.66
C SER A 298 0.41 -29.13 -3.90
N SER A 299 0.50 -27.80 -3.77
CA SER A 299 -0.60 -26.86 -4.07
C SER A 299 -0.43 -26.20 -5.45
N LEU A 300 0.56 -26.58 -6.25
CA LEU A 300 0.86 -26.04 -7.57
C LEU A 300 0.63 -27.07 -8.68
N PRO A 301 0.19 -26.63 -9.88
CA PRO A 301 -0.11 -27.53 -10.98
C PRO A 301 1.15 -28.27 -11.46
N VAL A 302 0.93 -29.42 -12.06
CA VAL A 302 1.99 -30.17 -12.75
C VAL A 302 2.27 -29.47 -14.09
N THR A 303 3.54 -29.17 -14.36
CA THR A 303 3.96 -28.47 -15.59
C THR A 303 4.76 -29.35 -16.55
N THR A 304 4.97 -30.61 -16.18
CA THR A 304 5.50 -31.69 -17.03
C THR A 304 4.35 -32.41 -17.73
N GLU A 305 4.69 -33.38 -18.60
CA GLU A 305 3.72 -34.25 -19.25
C GLU A 305 2.86 -35.02 -18.22
N THR A 306 1.58 -35.20 -18.56
CA THR A 306 0.52 -35.82 -17.73
C THR A 306 -0.38 -36.66 -18.63
N ASN A 307 -1.08 -37.65 -18.07
CA ASN A 307 -1.94 -38.57 -18.85
C ASN A 307 -3.12 -37.84 -19.51
N SER A 308 -3.77 -36.95 -18.76
CA SER A 308 -4.82 -36.05 -19.25
C SER A 308 -4.37 -34.60 -19.11
N PRO A 309 -4.82 -33.68 -19.97
CA PRO A 309 -4.53 -32.26 -19.83
C PRO A 309 -4.88 -31.71 -18.44
N ASN A 310 -4.04 -30.81 -17.94
CA ASN A 310 -4.31 -30.12 -16.68
C ASN A 310 -5.41 -29.07 -16.87
N GLU A 311 -6.24 -28.94 -15.83
CA GLU A 311 -7.24 -27.88 -15.76
C GLU A 311 -6.59 -26.52 -15.59
N GLN A 312 -7.31 -25.46 -15.95
CA GLN A 312 -6.92 -24.09 -15.68
C GLN A 312 -6.56 -23.90 -14.20
N PHE A 313 -5.38 -23.37 -13.89
CA PHE A 313 -4.98 -23.10 -12.51
C PHE A 313 -5.74 -21.88 -11.93
N TYR A 314 -6.19 -22.00 -10.67
CA TYR A 314 -6.99 -20.98 -9.97
C TYR A 314 -6.28 -20.34 -8.76
N GLY A 315 -4.94 -20.27 -8.83
CA GLY A 315 -4.12 -19.52 -7.88
C GLY A 315 -3.77 -20.27 -6.60
N LEU A 316 -2.77 -19.73 -5.90
CA LEU A 316 -2.20 -20.31 -4.69
C LEU A 316 -2.69 -19.56 -3.44
N SER A 317 -3.35 -20.27 -2.52
CA SER A 317 -3.86 -19.70 -1.25
C SER A 317 -2.80 -19.69 -0.14
N PRO A 318 -2.82 -18.74 0.81
CA PRO A 318 -2.02 -18.83 2.05
C PRO A 318 -2.20 -20.13 2.86
N GLY A 319 -3.34 -20.83 2.72
CA GLY A 319 -3.60 -22.15 3.32
C GLY A 319 -3.38 -23.35 2.38
N GLY A 320 -2.85 -23.14 1.17
CA GLY A 320 -2.66 -24.18 0.16
C GLY A 320 -3.96 -24.65 -0.52
N LEU A 321 -3.94 -25.88 -1.07
CA LEU A 321 -5.08 -26.46 -1.79
C LEU A 321 -6.01 -27.32 -0.90
N ALA A 322 -5.47 -28.00 0.14
CA ALA A 322 -6.24 -28.91 1.00
C ALA A 322 -7.13 -28.21 2.05
N TYR A 323 -7.18 -26.88 2.04
CA TYR A 323 -7.91 -26.06 3.00
C TYR A 323 -8.63 -24.90 2.28
N GLY A 324 -9.65 -24.34 2.92
CA GLY A 324 -10.36 -23.16 2.41
C GLY A 324 -11.89 -23.18 2.52
N SER A 325 -12.46 -23.77 3.58
CA SER A 325 -13.90 -23.68 3.86
C SER A 325 -14.33 -22.27 4.28
N LEU A 326 -15.64 -22.03 4.34
CA LEU A 326 -16.23 -20.75 4.72
C LEU A 326 -15.67 -20.23 6.06
N LEU A 327 -15.26 -18.95 6.10
CA LEU A 327 -14.64 -18.26 7.24
C LEU A 327 -13.32 -18.86 7.77
N MET A 328 -12.74 -19.85 7.10
CA MET A 328 -11.55 -20.59 7.56
C MET A 328 -10.46 -20.62 6.49
N ASP A 329 -9.18 -20.69 6.91
CA ASP A 329 -8.03 -20.94 6.03
C ASP A 329 -8.01 -20.08 4.74
N TYR A 330 -8.32 -18.79 4.92
CA TYR A 330 -8.47 -17.78 3.85
C TYR A 330 -9.48 -18.11 2.74
N GLN A 331 -10.44 -19.01 3.00
CA GLN A 331 -11.47 -19.46 2.04
C GLN A 331 -10.88 -20.04 0.73
N GLY A 332 -9.60 -20.43 0.75
CA GLY A 332 -8.84 -20.86 -0.42
C GLY A 332 -8.46 -19.74 -1.40
N HIS A 333 -8.76 -18.48 -1.08
CA HIS A 333 -8.48 -17.32 -1.93
C HIS A 333 -6.98 -16.98 -2.03
N SER A 334 -6.56 -16.34 -3.13
CA SER A 334 -5.16 -16.05 -3.46
C SER A 334 -4.82 -14.56 -3.32
N PHE A 335 -4.07 -14.22 -2.27
CA PHE A 335 -3.72 -12.86 -1.87
C PHE A 335 -2.38 -12.41 -2.47
N TRP A 336 -1.98 -11.15 -2.26
CA TRP A 336 -0.63 -10.62 -2.58
C TRP A 336 0.50 -11.49 -2.00
N ASP A 337 0.20 -12.23 -0.93
CA ASP A 337 0.99 -13.31 -0.35
C ASP A 337 1.60 -14.28 -1.37
N THR A 338 0.85 -14.60 -2.43
CA THR A 338 1.31 -15.43 -3.54
C THR A 338 2.52 -14.79 -4.22
N GLU A 339 2.39 -13.59 -4.78
CA GLU A 339 3.41 -12.93 -5.58
C GLU A 339 4.57 -12.32 -4.75
N THR A 340 4.33 -11.95 -3.49
CA THR A 340 5.36 -11.35 -2.64
C THR A 340 6.14 -12.36 -1.81
N TRP A 341 5.48 -13.38 -1.24
CA TRP A 341 6.12 -14.27 -0.25
C TRP A 341 6.39 -15.69 -0.77
N MET A 342 5.51 -16.26 -1.60
CA MET A 342 5.67 -17.63 -2.09
C MET A 342 6.41 -17.68 -3.45
N TYR A 343 6.05 -16.77 -4.34
CA TYR A 343 6.48 -16.74 -5.75
C TYR A 343 8.00 -16.67 -5.99
N PRO A 344 8.83 -15.89 -5.26
CA PRO A 344 10.25 -15.78 -5.60
C PRO A 344 11.01 -17.10 -5.51
N SER A 345 10.75 -17.93 -4.49
CA SER A 345 11.35 -19.27 -4.37
C SER A 345 10.88 -20.23 -5.46
N ILE A 346 9.61 -20.12 -5.89
CA ILE A 346 9.06 -20.89 -7.01
C ILE A 346 9.74 -20.45 -8.31
N LEU A 347 9.88 -19.15 -8.56
CA LEU A 347 10.50 -18.61 -9.77
C LEU A 347 11.96 -19.06 -9.97
N TYR A 348 12.76 -19.14 -8.89
CA TYR A 348 14.15 -19.55 -8.99
C TYR A 348 14.33 -21.01 -9.48
N LEU A 349 13.41 -21.92 -9.11
CA LEU A 349 13.53 -23.36 -9.36
C LEU A 349 12.56 -23.88 -10.45
N TYR A 350 11.34 -23.34 -10.48
CA TYR A 350 10.18 -23.82 -11.22
C TYR A 350 9.49 -22.66 -11.97
N PRO A 351 10.17 -22.04 -12.95
CA PRO A 351 9.62 -20.92 -13.71
C PRO A 351 8.30 -21.27 -14.42
N ASP A 352 8.06 -22.52 -14.82
CA ASP A 352 6.80 -22.91 -15.47
C ASP A 352 5.63 -22.91 -14.48
N ALA A 353 5.83 -23.35 -13.24
CA ALA A 353 4.82 -23.21 -12.18
C ALA A 353 4.62 -21.72 -11.80
N ALA A 354 5.68 -20.92 -11.88
CA ALA A 354 5.59 -19.46 -11.73
C ALA A 354 4.80 -18.80 -12.88
N ARG A 355 4.92 -19.31 -14.12
CA ARG A 355 4.11 -18.88 -15.28
C ARG A 355 2.64 -19.14 -15.02
N GLU A 356 2.26 -20.31 -14.49
CA GLU A 356 0.85 -20.62 -14.20
C GLU A 356 0.22 -19.74 -13.11
N ILE A 357 0.97 -19.41 -12.05
CA ILE A 357 0.54 -18.41 -11.06
C ILE A 357 0.19 -17.08 -11.73
N LEU A 358 1.03 -16.62 -12.67
CA LEU A 358 0.80 -15.38 -13.39
C LEU A 358 -0.31 -15.49 -14.44
N SER A 359 -0.41 -16.62 -15.15
CA SER A 359 -1.49 -16.90 -16.11
C SER A 359 -2.87 -16.80 -15.44
N TYR A 360 -3.04 -17.39 -14.25
CA TYR A 360 -4.25 -17.24 -13.44
C TYR A 360 -4.59 -15.78 -13.13
N ARG A 361 -3.60 -14.99 -12.70
CA ARG A 361 -3.79 -13.55 -12.49
C ARG A 361 -4.24 -12.88 -13.78
N LEU A 362 -3.64 -13.18 -14.93
CA LEU A 362 -4.03 -12.55 -16.19
C LEU A 362 -5.49 -12.87 -16.58
N GLN A 363 -5.92 -14.12 -16.41
CA GLN A 363 -7.27 -14.60 -16.76
C GLN A 363 -8.39 -13.98 -15.88
N THR A 364 -8.14 -13.71 -14.61
CA THR A 364 -9.14 -13.16 -13.66
C THR A 364 -9.45 -11.66 -13.85
N THR A 365 -8.89 -11.03 -14.88
CA THR A 365 -8.87 -9.56 -14.98
C THR A 365 -10.07 -8.94 -15.64
N ARG A 366 -10.82 -9.72 -16.42
CA ARG A 366 -12.17 -9.33 -16.84
C ARG A 366 -13.07 -9.21 -15.62
N ALA A 367 -12.96 -10.16 -14.68
CA ALA A 367 -13.69 -10.11 -13.42
C ALA A 367 -13.32 -8.89 -12.56
N SER A 368 -12.03 -8.61 -12.42
CA SER A 368 -11.52 -7.36 -11.82
C SER A 368 -12.12 -6.11 -12.47
N ARG A 369 -12.11 -6.02 -13.81
CA ARG A 369 -12.61 -4.86 -14.57
C ARG A 369 -14.10 -4.59 -14.36
N ASP A 370 -14.99 -5.59 -14.42
CA ASP A 370 -16.43 -5.32 -14.27
C ASP A 370 -16.88 -5.33 -12.78
N LEU A 371 -15.94 -5.51 -11.83
CA LEU A 371 -16.14 -5.28 -10.39
C LEU A 371 -15.66 -3.89 -9.92
N TYR A 372 -14.61 -3.32 -10.54
CA TYR A 372 -14.01 -2.03 -10.17
C TYR A 372 -14.08 -0.95 -11.28
N GLY A 373 -14.70 -1.27 -12.42
CA GLY A 373 -14.88 -0.39 -13.57
C GLY A 373 -13.76 -0.47 -14.61
N ASN A 374 -14.06 -0.03 -15.84
CA ASN A 374 -13.19 -0.03 -17.04
C ASN A 374 -11.87 0.79 -16.90
N GLN A 375 -11.54 1.27 -15.71
CA GLN A 375 -10.41 2.14 -15.40
C GLN A 375 -9.52 1.60 -14.26
N ALA A 376 -9.85 0.43 -13.68
CA ALA A 376 -9.12 -0.15 -12.56
C ALA A 376 -8.71 -1.59 -12.85
N ALA A 377 -7.41 -1.88 -12.73
CA ALA A 377 -6.87 -3.24 -12.69
C ALA A 377 -6.61 -3.64 -11.22
N THR A 378 -7.65 -3.58 -10.39
CA THR A 378 -7.57 -3.93 -8.97
C THR A 378 -7.89 -5.42 -8.82
N PHE A 379 -6.87 -6.24 -8.63
CA PHE A 379 -7.05 -7.69 -8.50
C PHE A 379 -7.82 -8.02 -7.21
N THR A 380 -8.77 -8.94 -7.31
CA THR A 380 -9.48 -9.50 -6.15
C THR A 380 -8.60 -10.51 -5.42
N PRO A 381 -8.75 -10.65 -4.09
CA PRO A 381 -8.15 -11.78 -3.37
C PRO A 381 -8.74 -13.13 -3.79
N GLY A 382 -10.03 -13.20 -4.12
CA GLY A 382 -10.70 -14.41 -4.64
C GLY A 382 -10.71 -14.50 -6.17
N PRO A 383 -11.03 -15.68 -6.74
CA PRO A 383 -11.04 -15.91 -8.19
C PRO A 383 -11.97 -14.96 -8.95
N ARG A 384 -13.22 -14.79 -8.47
CA ARG A 384 -14.23 -13.95 -9.13
C ARG A 384 -15.00 -13.04 -8.17
N THR A 385 -14.62 -12.97 -6.89
CA THR A 385 -15.48 -12.43 -5.82
C THR A 385 -14.90 -11.30 -4.97
N ARG A 386 -15.79 -10.55 -4.31
CA ARG A 386 -15.47 -9.46 -3.37
C ARG A 386 -15.70 -9.92 -1.93
N PRO A 387 -14.65 -10.06 -1.09
CA PRO A 387 -14.81 -10.34 0.34
C PRO A 387 -15.70 -9.30 1.03
N ILE A 388 -16.77 -9.76 1.71
CA ILE A 388 -17.72 -8.89 2.43
C ILE A 388 -17.14 -8.48 3.80
N CYS A 389 -16.38 -9.37 4.43
CA CYS A 389 -15.85 -9.19 5.79
C CYS A 389 -14.92 -7.98 5.99
N CYS A 390 -14.25 -7.49 4.92
CA CYS A 390 -13.24 -6.43 5.01
C CYS A 390 -13.33 -5.37 3.89
N PRO A 391 -14.41 -4.54 3.81
CA PRO A 391 -14.60 -3.56 2.73
C PRO A 391 -13.45 -2.55 2.60
N GLU A 392 -12.86 -2.15 3.73
CA GLU A 392 -11.75 -1.19 3.79
C GLU A 392 -10.42 -1.79 3.35
N THR A 393 -10.21 -3.09 3.58
CA THR A 393 -8.99 -3.77 3.10
C THR A 393 -9.08 -3.94 1.59
N ARG A 394 -10.26 -4.32 1.08
CA ARG A 394 -10.61 -4.39 -0.35
C ARG A 394 -10.37 -3.07 -1.09
N ASP A 395 -10.88 -1.95 -0.58
CA ASP A 395 -10.84 -0.67 -1.30
C ASP A 395 -9.49 0.07 -1.16
N LEU A 396 -8.66 -0.30 -0.18
CA LEU A 396 -7.43 0.42 0.16
C LEU A 396 -6.14 -0.40 -0.08
N GLN A 397 -6.11 -1.73 -0.04
CA GLN A 397 -4.89 -2.51 -0.32
C GLN A 397 -4.61 -2.68 -1.83
N VAL A 398 -4.50 -1.57 -2.56
CA VAL A 398 -4.21 -1.54 -4.01
C VAL A 398 -2.81 -2.04 -4.39
N HIS A 399 -1.96 -2.40 -3.42
CA HIS A 399 -0.58 -2.82 -3.70
C HIS A 399 -0.50 -4.20 -4.37
N ILE A 400 -1.51 -5.07 -4.23
CA ILE A 400 -1.58 -6.38 -4.90
C ILE A 400 -1.33 -6.29 -6.43
N THR A 401 -1.86 -5.26 -7.09
CA THR A 401 -1.62 -4.95 -8.51
C THR A 401 -0.14 -4.68 -8.82
N SER A 402 0.58 -4.13 -7.85
CA SER A 402 2.01 -3.79 -7.92
C SER A 402 2.89 -5.00 -7.60
N ASP A 403 2.45 -5.84 -6.67
CA ASP A 403 3.10 -7.11 -6.32
C ASP A 403 3.09 -8.07 -7.52
N ILE A 404 1.92 -8.23 -8.17
CA ILE A 404 1.77 -9.00 -9.43
C ILE A 404 2.63 -8.40 -10.56
N SER A 405 2.59 -7.08 -10.73
CA SER A 405 3.43 -6.35 -11.71
C SER A 405 4.94 -6.59 -11.49
N PHE A 406 5.37 -6.70 -10.24
CA PHE A 406 6.75 -6.98 -9.85
C PHE A 406 7.11 -8.46 -10.05
N ALA A 407 6.21 -9.40 -9.77
CA ALA A 407 6.40 -10.83 -10.06
C ALA A 407 6.58 -11.12 -11.56
N ILE A 408 5.73 -10.56 -12.43
CA ILE A 408 5.87 -10.65 -13.89
C ILE A 408 7.21 -10.03 -14.36
N ARG A 409 7.67 -8.94 -13.73
CA ARG A 409 8.98 -8.35 -14.06
C ARG A 409 10.14 -9.29 -13.71
N GLN A 410 10.07 -9.97 -12.58
CA GLN A 410 11.05 -10.99 -12.20
C GLN A 410 10.99 -12.18 -13.16
N TYR A 411 9.78 -12.61 -13.57
CA TYR A 411 9.59 -13.66 -14.58
C TYR A 411 10.33 -13.34 -15.88
N ILE A 412 10.03 -12.20 -16.50
CA ILE A 412 10.64 -11.79 -17.78
C ILE A 412 12.16 -11.63 -17.65
N ALA A 413 12.67 -11.18 -16.51
CA ALA A 413 14.11 -11.09 -16.25
C ALA A 413 14.77 -12.48 -16.19
N MET A 414 14.10 -13.47 -15.60
CA MET A 414 14.59 -14.82 -15.41
C MET A 414 14.45 -15.72 -16.64
N THR A 415 13.35 -15.62 -17.39
CA THR A 415 13.03 -16.55 -18.50
C THR A 415 13.25 -15.96 -19.89
N ARG A 416 13.04 -14.64 -20.04
CA ARG A 416 12.84 -13.98 -21.35
C ARG A 416 11.77 -14.63 -22.22
N ASP A 417 10.76 -15.25 -21.60
CA ASP A 417 9.56 -15.74 -22.31
C ASP A 417 8.72 -14.55 -22.79
N LEU A 418 9.11 -14.05 -23.96
CA LEU A 418 8.41 -13.00 -24.69
C LEU A 418 7.29 -13.56 -25.56
N GLU A 419 7.10 -14.88 -25.62
CA GLU A 419 6.05 -15.51 -26.44
C GLU A 419 4.77 -15.67 -25.62
N TRP A 420 4.84 -16.17 -24.40
CA TRP A 420 3.73 -16.10 -23.43
C TRP A 420 3.20 -14.66 -23.25
N LEU A 421 4.12 -13.69 -23.21
CA LEU A 421 3.80 -12.27 -23.12
C LEU A 421 3.13 -11.69 -24.40
N LYS A 422 3.27 -12.37 -25.54
CA LYS A 422 2.58 -12.08 -26.81
C LYS A 422 1.32 -12.92 -27.01
N GLU A 423 1.22 -14.11 -26.43
CA GLU A 423 0.07 -15.02 -26.56
C GLU A 423 -1.10 -14.59 -25.69
N THR A 424 -0.82 -13.92 -24.58
CA THR A 424 -1.76 -13.19 -23.70
C THR A 424 -2.36 -11.93 -24.37
N LYS A 425 -2.59 -11.99 -25.69
CA LYS A 425 -2.78 -10.89 -26.65
C LYS A 425 -4.08 -10.11 -26.48
N GLU A 426 -5.17 -10.79 -26.12
CA GLU A 426 -6.44 -10.11 -25.85
C GLU A 426 -6.39 -9.29 -24.54
N ASP A 427 -5.44 -9.63 -23.66
CA ASP A 427 -5.33 -9.07 -22.31
C ASP A 427 -4.03 -8.28 -22.05
N HIS A 428 -3.40 -7.80 -23.13
CA HIS A 428 -2.30 -6.81 -23.10
C HIS A 428 -2.59 -5.56 -22.22
N ARG A 429 -3.86 -5.28 -21.88
CA ARG A 429 -4.28 -4.27 -20.90
C ARG A 429 -3.73 -4.50 -19.48
N LEU A 430 -3.04 -5.62 -19.25
CA LEU A 430 -2.39 -5.98 -17.97
C LEU A 430 -0.89 -5.68 -17.92
N LEU A 431 -0.21 -5.70 -19.07
CA LEU A 431 1.00 -4.90 -19.26
C LEU A 431 0.70 -3.40 -19.12
N HIS A 432 -0.56 -2.99 -19.35
CA HIS A 432 -1.07 -1.68 -18.93
C HIS A 432 -1.58 -1.64 -17.48
N GLY A 433 -1.63 -2.75 -16.73
CA GLY A 433 -1.88 -2.79 -15.27
C GLY A 433 -0.80 -2.03 -14.49
N TYR A 434 0.44 -2.10 -14.99
CA TYR A 434 1.59 -1.24 -14.65
C TYR A 434 1.28 0.26 -14.82
N THR A 435 0.31 0.59 -15.68
CA THR A 435 -0.25 1.93 -15.88
C THR A 435 -1.55 2.15 -15.10
N TYR A 436 -2.24 1.11 -14.64
CA TYR A 436 -3.50 1.25 -13.88
C TYR A 436 -3.31 1.45 -12.38
N GLY A 437 -2.20 0.98 -11.77
CA GLY A 437 -1.77 1.52 -10.47
C GLY A 437 -1.50 3.04 -10.51
N VAL A 438 -1.20 3.56 -11.70
CA VAL A 438 -1.03 5.00 -11.99
C VAL A 438 -2.37 5.67 -12.39
N ILE A 439 -3.39 4.91 -12.80
CA ILE A 439 -4.73 5.43 -13.15
C ILE A 439 -5.69 5.42 -11.95
N ILE A 440 -5.60 4.46 -11.03
CA ILE A 440 -6.32 4.50 -9.73
C ILE A 440 -5.80 5.67 -8.87
N ALA A 441 -4.52 6.03 -9.02
CA ALA A 441 -3.93 7.26 -8.46
C ALA A 441 -4.34 8.56 -9.20
N SER A 442 -5.17 8.49 -10.25
CA SER A 442 -5.55 9.67 -11.06
C SER A 442 -7.01 9.75 -11.51
N GLN A 443 -7.87 8.77 -11.20
CA GLN A 443 -9.31 8.84 -11.50
C GLN A 443 -10.18 8.72 -10.26
N GLY A 444 -10.39 9.87 -9.60
CA GLY A 444 -11.69 10.20 -9.03
C GLY A 444 -12.70 10.52 -10.14
N PRO A 445 -14.01 10.62 -9.82
CA PRO A 445 -15.05 10.83 -10.82
C PRO A 445 -14.88 12.15 -11.59
N ALA A 446 -15.19 12.13 -12.89
CA ALA A 446 -15.18 13.32 -13.73
C ALA A 446 -16.34 14.27 -13.33
N PRO A 447 -16.12 15.60 -13.28
CA PRO A 447 -17.16 16.56 -12.93
C PRO A 447 -18.20 16.72 -14.06
N PRO A 448 -19.43 17.17 -13.75
CA PRO A 448 -20.43 17.56 -14.74
C PRO A 448 -19.95 18.68 -15.68
N SER A 449 -20.65 18.84 -16.81
CA SER A 449 -20.22 19.48 -18.07
C SER A 449 -19.92 20.99 -18.09
N HIS A 450 -19.60 21.63 -16.95
CA HIS A 450 -19.47 23.09 -16.84
C HIS A 450 -18.22 23.60 -16.09
N LEU A 451 -17.15 22.81 -15.97
CA LEU A 451 -15.89 23.20 -15.28
C LEU A 451 -14.60 23.00 -16.11
N PRO A 452 -13.53 23.81 -15.89
CA PRO A 452 -12.23 23.67 -16.56
C PRO A 452 -11.29 22.62 -15.93
N PRO A 453 -10.21 22.17 -16.61
CA PRO A 453 -9.42 20.97 -16.25
C PRO A 453 -8.30 21.17 -15.19
N PRO A 454 -7.80 20.07 -14.56
CA PRO A 454 -6.96 20.13 -13.35
C PRO A 454 -5.42 20.09 -13.58
N THR A 455 -4.65 20.37 -12.51
CA THR A 455 -3.17 20.40 -12.46
C THR A 455 -2.53 19.11 -11.89
N THR A 456 -1.19 19.05 -11.81
CA THR A 456 -0.38 17.96 -12.39
C THR A 456 0.24 16.90 -11.46
N ASN A 457 -0.14 16.83 -10.17
CA ASN A 457 0.39 15.81 -9.25
C ASN A 457 -0.66 14.74 -8.90
N HIS A 458 -0.28 13.46 -9.02
CA HIS A 458 -1.19 12.31 -8.90
C HIS A 458 -0.85 11.41 -7.71
N PRO A 459 -1.46 11.64 -6.53
CA PRO A 459 -1.27 10.78 -5.36
C PRO A 459 -2.17 9.53 -5.45
N PRO A 460 -1.68 8.32 -5.10
CA PRO A 460 -2.57 7.22 -4.73
C PRO A 460 -3.29 7.61 -3.41
N LEU A 461 -4.51 8.13 -3.55
CA LEU A 461 -5.39 8.48 -2.44
C LEU A 461 -5.88 7.21 -1.76
N ALA A 462 -5.84 7.21 -0.42
CA ALA A 462 -6.36 6.17 0.46
C ALA A 462 -5.84 4.75 0.14
N THR A 463 -4.66 4.40 0.65
CA THR A 463 -4.10 3.04 0.49
C THR A 463 -3.63 2.44 1.82
N ARG A 464 -3.82 1.12 2.02
CA ARG A 464 -3.38 0.35 3.20
C ARG A 464 -2.12 -0.48 2.85
N PRO A 465 -1.16 -0.64 3.78
CA PRO A 465 0.06 -1.43 3.57
C PRO A 465 -0.12 -2.90 3.99
N PRO A 466 0.93 -3.75 3.83
CA PRO A 466 1.06 -5.11 4.39
C PRO A 466 0.76 -5.35 5.89
N THR A 467 0.50 -4.32 6.70
CA THR A 467 0.25 -4.47 8.15
C THR A 467 -1.24 -4.33 8.46
N ALA A 468 -1.95 -5.46 8.56
CA ALA A 468 -3.41 -5.51 8.69
C ALA A 468 -3.98 -5.23 10.10
N LEU A 469 -3.29 -4.46 10.96
CA LEU A 469 -3.73 -4.10 12.33
C LEU A 469 -3.75 -2.59 12.63
N HIS A 470 -3.73 -1.72 11.60
CA HIS A 470 -4.03 -0.30 11.79
C HIS A 470 -5.54 -0.05 11.62
N THR A 471 -6.27 -0.01 12.73
CA THR A 471 -7.72 0.30 12.81
C THR A 471 -8.02 1.78 13.10
N SER A 472 -6.99 2.63 13.21
CA SER A 472 -7.12 4.09 13.28
C SER A 472 -7.41 4.68 11.90
N TYR A 473 -8.50 5.45 11.75
CA TYR A 473 -9.07 5.87 10.45
C TYR A 473 -8.33 7.07 9.80
N THR A 474 -7.03 6.90 9.52
CA THR A 474 -6.15 7.95 9.01
C THR A 474 -6.16 8.06 7.47
N ARG A 475 -7.13 8.80 6.92
CA ARG A 475 -7.29 9.01 5.46
C ARG A 475 -6.24 9.94 4.82
N ARG A 476 -4.94 9.84 5.16
CA ARG A 476 -3.82 10.42 4.37
C ARG A 476 -2.42 9.85 4.68
N SER A 477 -2.31 8.55 4.96
CA SER A 477 -1.02 7.90 5.24
C SER A 477 -0.18 7.55 3.99
N ARG A 478 0.98 8.19 3.82
CA ARG A 478 1.94 7.93 2.71
C ARG A 478 2.82 6.70 3.00
N TYR A 479 2.40 5.51 2.55
CA TYR A 479 3.13 4.27 2.82
C TYR A 479 4.34 4.05 1.90
N ILE A 480 5.52 4.14 2.51
CA ILE A 480 6.85 4.02 1.89
C ILE A 480 7.04 2.72 1.07
N THR A 481 6.41 1.62 1.47
CA THR A 481 6.47 0.31 0.79
C THR A 481 5.72 0.35 -0.54
N ILE A 482 4.50 0.89 -0.54
CA ILE A 482 3.61 0.98 -1.71
C ILE A 482 4.25 1.87 -2.79
N THR A 483 4.76 3.04 -2.40
CA THR A 483 5.44 3.94 -3.35
C THR A 483 6.73 3.33 -3.92
N ALA A 484 7.41 2.45 -3.18
CA ALA A 484 8.67 1.82 -3.60
C ALA A 484 8.48 0.61 -4.53
N LEU A 485 7.35 -0.10 -4.43
CA LEU A 485 6.97 -1.15 -5.39
C LEU A 485 6.54 -0.55 -6.74
N ILE A 486 5.88 0.61 -6.73
CA ILE A 486 5.31 1.26 -7.93
C ILE A 486 6.29 2.20 -8.65
N THR A 487 7.45 2.53 -8.09
CA THR A 487 8.40 3.48 -8.74
C THR A 487 9.41 2.86 -9.73
N PRO A 488 9.86 1.59 -9.59
CA PRO A 488 10.66 0.92 -10.63
C PRO A 488 9.84 0.51 -11.86
N THR A 489 8.56 0.17 -11.67
CA THR A 489 7.68 -0.46 -12.67
C THR A 489 7.43 0.36 -13.95
N PRO A 490 7.31 1.71 -13.97
CA PRO A 490 6.97 2.43 -15.20
C PRO A 490 8.17 2.59 -16.15
N THR A 491 9.35 2.09 -15.75
CA THR A 491 10.58 2.14 -16.56
C THR A 491 10.56 1.14 -17.71
N GLN A 492 9.89 -0.01 -17.55
CA GLN A 492 10.02 -1.16 -18.46
C GLN A 492 8.74 -1.48 -19.26
N SER A 493 7.55 -1.04 -18.84
CA SER A 493 6.35 -1.07 -19.71
C SER A 493 6.58 -0.31 -21.03
N LEU A 494 7.44 0.73 -20.99
CA LEU A 494 7.93 1.47 -22.16
C LEU A 494 8.65 0.61 -23.21
N ALA A 495 9.26 -0.49 -22.78
CA ALA A 495 10.08 -1.34 -23.63
C ALA A 495 9.21 -2.24 -24.50
N THR A 496 8.32 -2.98 -23.85
CA THR A 496 7.42 -3.96 -24.47
C THR A 496 6.44 -3.28 -25.43
N LEU A 497 5.94 -2.08 -25.08
CA LEU A 497 4.95 -1.35 -25.88
C LEU A 497 5.47 -0.78 -27.21
N ARG A 498 6.79 -0.72 -27.42
CA ARG A 498 7.39 -0.28 -28.69
C ARG A 498 7.49 -1.39 -29.75
N ALA A 499 6.99 -2.60 -29.47
CA ALA A 499 7.10 -3.76 -30.35
C ALA A 499 5.81 -4.12 -31.11
N LEU A 500 4.71 -3.37 -30.94
CA LEU A 500 3.38 -3.66 -31.50
C LEU A 500 2.72 -2.38 -32.07
N PRO A 501 2.06 -2.42 -33.25
CA PRO A 501 1.17 -1.36 -33.75
C PRO A 501 -0.29 -1.56 -33.26
N PRO A 502 -1.23 -0.58 -33.32
CA PRO A 502 -1.18 0.77 -33.91
C PRO A 502 -1.53 1.90 -32.88
N PRO A 503 -2.46 2.90 -33.02
CA PRO A 503 -2.15 4.27 -32.55
C PRO A 503 -2.68 4.64 -31.14
N ILE A 504 -3.65 3.91 -30.58
CA ILE A 504 -4.35 4.26 -29.32
C ILE A 504 -3.40 4.26 -28.10
N PHE A 505 -2.25 3.59 -28.22
CA PHE A 505 -1.32 3.32 -27.13
C PHE A 505 -0.44 4.51 -26.71
N TYR A 506 -0.21 5.49 -27.60
CA TYR A 506 0.78 6.54 -27.38
C TYR A 506 0.39 7.54 -26.26
N ALA A 507 -0.90 7.89 -26.16
CA ALA A 507 -1.39 8.87 -25.19
C ALA A 507 -1.35 8.37 -23.73
N LYS A 508 -1.81 7.12 -23.49
CA LYS A 508 -1.74 6.50 -22.15
C LYS A 508 -0.28 6.32 -21.69
N MET A 509 0.62 5.97 -22.61
CA MET A 509 2.06 5.86 -22.34
C MET A 509 2.69 7.21 -21.94
N GLN A 510 2.29 8.33 -22.56
CA GLN A 510 2.76 9.66 -22.16
C GLN A 510 2.26 10.10 -20.79
N ASN A 511 1.03 9.76 -20.40
CA ASN A 511 0.54 10.06 -19.04
C ASN A 511 1.32 9.27 -17.98
N ALA A 512 1.58 7.98 -18.21
CA ALA A 512 2.41 7.14 -17.33
C ALA A 512 3.80 7.76 -17.06
N LEU A 513 4.44 8.22 -18.14
CA LEU A 513 5.75 8.90 -18.12
C LEU A 513 5.72 10.19 -17.30
N ARG A 514 4.65 10.99 -17.41
CA ARG A 514 4.47 12.20 -16.58
C ARG A 514 4.36 11.83 -15.10
N HIS A 515 3.47 10.89 -14.77
CA HIS A 515 3.24 10.49 -13.38
C HIS A 515 4.53 9.96 -12.74
N ARG A 516 5.28 9.07 -13.41
CA ARG A 516 6.56 8.52 -12.91
C ARG A 516 7.54 9.60 -12.41
N ARG A 517 7.62 10.75 -13.09
CA ARG A 517 8.51 11.86 -12.74
C ARG A 517 8.06 12.65 -11.50
N HIS A 518 6.80 12.53 -11.10
CA HIS A 518 6.15 13.30 -10.04
C HIS A 518 5.78 12.44 -8.81
N TRP A 519 6.18 11.17 -8.77
CA TRP A 519 5.91 10.25 -7.65
C TRP A 519 6.85 10.46 -6.46
N THR A 520 6.29 10.68 -5.27
CA THR A 520 7.04 11.14 -4.09
C THR A 520 7.69 10.01 -3.28
N MET A 521 8.89 9.57 -3.64
CA MET A 521 9.68 8.65 -2.78
C MET A 521 10.35 9.40 -1.62
N ARG A 522 10.06 9.02 -0.36
CA ARG A 522 10.89 9.41 0.79
C ARG A 522 12.26 8.71 0.73
N ARG A 523 13.32 9.52 0.62
CA ARG A 523 14.73 9.21 0.91
C ARG A 523 15.21 10.14 2.03
N THR A 524 16.05 9.66 2.94
CA THR A 524 16.60 10.43 4.07
C THR A 524 18.08 10.76 3.83
N PRO A 525 18.58 11.94 4.25
CA PRO A 525 20.00 12.30 4.14
C PRO A 525 20.89 11.51 5.12
N ALA A 526 22.17 11.40 4.80
CA ALA A 526 23.15 10.72 5.64
C ALA A 526 23.52 11.57 6.89
N LYS A 527 22.93 11.24 8.05
CA LYS A 527 23.61 11.21 9.38
C LYS A 527 22.72 10.79 10.56
N SER A 528 21.43 11.11 10.56
CA SER A 528 20.49 10.69 11.63
C SER A 528 20.08 9.22 11.50
N SER A 529 19.53 8.64 12.57
CA SER A 529 18.79 7.38 12.52
C SER A 529 17.60 7.50 11.55
N ALA A 530 17.01 6.37 11.14
CA ALA A 530 15.74 6.36 10.43
C ALA A 530 14.61 6.83 11.38
N ALA A 531 14.55 8.14 11.63
CA ALA A 531 13.69 8.74 12.64
C ALA A 531 12.22 8.64 12.20
N SER A 532 11.50 7.74 12.88
CA SER A 532 10.05 7.74 12.95
C SER A 532 9.51 9.07 13.51
N LEU A 533 8.21 9.30 13.27
CA LEU A 533 7.38 10.42 13.76
C LEU A 533 7.78 10.98 15.16
N PRO A 534 7.67 12.31 15.37
CA PRO A 534 7.76 12.90 16.71
C PRO A 534 6.60 12.39 17.59
N ALA A 535 6.84 12.31 18.89
CA ALA A 535 5.93 11.63 19.83
C ALA A 535 5.31 12.59 20.85
N THR A 536 3.98 12.58 20.96
CA THR A 536 3.22 13.11 22.12
C THR A 536 1.86 12.42 22.29
N SER A 537 1.86 11.16 22.74
CA SER A 537 0.87 10.59 23.69
C SER A 537 1.21 9.12 23.99
N ARG A 538 0.74 8.61 25.13
CA ARG A 538 1.36 7.46 25.83
C ARG A 538 0.76 6.10 25.43
N GLN A 539 1.58 5.06 25.58
CA GLN A 539 1.23 3.63 25.50
C GLN A 539 0.66 3.12 24.16
N VAL A 540 1.44 3.24 23.08
CA VAL A 540 1.30 2.32 21.94
C VAL A 540 2.67 1.77 21.53
N VAL A 541 2.90 0.49 21.81
CA VAL A 541 4.07 -0.27 21.33
C VAL A 541 3.81 -0.63 19.86
N VAL A 542 4.12 0.28 18.93
CA VAL A 542 3.72 0.15 17.51
C VAL A 542 4.72 -0.66 16.70
N MET A 543 4.20 -1.53 15.82
CA MET A 543 4.89 -2.36 14.81
C MET A 543 5.64 -1.58 13.71
N ARG A 544 6.54 -0.67 14.08
CA ARG A 544 7.17 0.33 13.19
C ARG A 544 8.13 -0.26 12.14
N GLY A 545 8.67 -1.47 12.34
CA GLY A 545 9.68 -2.06 11.44
C GLY A 545 9.15 -2.77 10.18
N LYS A 546 7.90 -3.26 10.20
CA LYS A 546 7.40 -4.27 9.23
C LYS A 546 7.36 -3.81 7.77
N GLY A 547 6.91 -2.58 7.50
CA GLY A 547 6.84 -2.06 6.13
C GLY A 547 8.21 -1.70 5.52
N LEU A 548 9.19 -1.35 6.37
CA LEU A 548 10.53 -0.95 5.95
C LEU A 548 11.42 -2.15 5.59
N SER A 549 11.28 -3.28 6.29
CA SER A 549 11.97 -4.55 5.93
C SER A 549 11.42 -5.12 4.62
N SER A 550 10.09 -5.24 4.47
CA SER A 550 9.47 -5.69 3.21
C SER A 550 9.89 -4.84 1.99
N ARG A 551 10.03 -3.51 2.16
CA ARG A 551 10.59 -2.63 1.13
C ARG A 551 12.03 -3.01 0.77
N ARG A 552 12.90 -3.22 1.76
CA ARG A 552 14.33 -3.53 1.51
C ARG A 552 14.51 -4.86 0.78
N ILE A 553 13.70 -5.87 1.10
CA ILE A 553 13.67 -7.16 0.39
C ILE A 553 13.25 -6.96 -1.08
N CYS A 554 12.11 -6.30 -1.33
CA CYS A 554 11.59 -6.11 -2.69
C CYS A 554 12.42 -5.14 -3.55
N THR A 555 13.22 -4.25 -2.95
CA THR A 555 13.98 -3.21 -3.70
C THR A 555 15.50 -3.42 -3.74
N ALA A 556 16.03 -4.47 -3.10
CA ALA A 556 17.45 -4.85 -3.23
C ALA A 556 17.88 -5.19 -4.67
N THR A 557 16.92 -5.40 -5.57
CA THR A 557 17.07 -5.67 -7.01
C THR A 557 17.03 -4.40 -7.89
N CYS A 558 17.01 -3.19 -7.31
CA CYS A 558 16.84 -1.93 -8.05
C CYS A 558 17.80 -0.79 -7.63
N HIS A 559 18.97 -0.75 -8.28
CA HIS A 559 20.06 0.25 -8.13
C HIS A 559 20.83 0.21 -6.79
N PRO A 560 22.11 0.65 -6.77
CA PRO A 560 23.03 0.36 -5.68
C PRO A 560 22.81 1.28 -4.48
N PHE A 561 22.37 0.70 -3.36
CA PHE A 561 22.54 1.30 -2.04
C PHE A 561 23.98 1.06 -1.54
N CYS A 562 24.97 1.56 -2.30
CA CYS A 562 26.38 1.54 -1.94
C CYS A 562 26.78 2.79 -1.17
N ASP A 563 26.24 2.96 0.03
CA ASP A 563 26.84 3.80 1.06
C ASP A 563 27.15 2.94 2.28
N LYS A 564 28.44 2.78 2.58
CA LYS A 564 28.94 1.95 3.69
C LYS A 564 28.53 2.52 5.07
N SER A 565 28.07 3.77 5.15
CA SER A 565 27.68 4.44 6.41
C SER A 565 26.27 4.10 6.94
N ILE A 566 25.42 3.46 6.15
CA ILE A 566 23.98 3.26 6.49
C ILE A 566 23.69 1.89 7.13
N LYS A 567 24.63 0.94 7.05
CA LYS A 567 24.46 -0.46 7.49
C LYS A 567 24.36 -0.68 9.02
N PRO A 568 25.24 -0.11 9.89
CA PRO A 568 25.35 -0.49 11.32
C PRO A 568 24.18 -0.11 12.26
N ARG A 569 22.95 0.09 11.78
CA ARG A 569 21.82 0.64 12.56
C ARG A 569 20.58 -0.28 12.59
N LEU A 570 20.73 -1.57 12.29
CA LEU A 570 19.65 -2.56 12.34
C LEU A 570 19.20 -2.85 13.80
N ASN A 571 20.15 -3.01 14.71
CA ASN A 571 19.93 -3.43 16.11
C ASN A 571 18.95 -2.52 16.88
N ALA A 572 18.98 -1.20 16.62
CA ALA A 572 18.07 -0.25 17.27
C ALA A 572 16.61 -0.35 16.79
N SER A 573 16.35 -0.97 15.63
CA SER A 573 14.98 -1.19 15.13
C SER A 573 14.42 -2.55 15.55
N LEU A 574 15.27 -3.56 15.68
CA LEU A 574 14.92 -4.94 16.05
C LEU A 574 14.19 -5.02 17.40
N ALA A 575 14.66 -4.27 18.41
CA ALA A 575 14.09 -4.26 19.75
C ALA A 575 12.68 -3.61 19.89
N SER A 576 12.03 -3.19 18.80
CA SER A 576 10.83 -2.32 18.83
C SER A 576 9.58 -2.88 18.14
N ILE A 577 9.56 -4.15 17.75
CA ILE A 577 8.52 -4.71 16.86
C ILE A 577 7.68 -5.78 17.59
N PRO A 578 6.39 -5.53 17.89
CA PRO A 578 5.49 -6.56 18.40
C PRO A 578 5.27 -7.70 17.39
N PRO A 579 5.34 -8.96 17.86
CA PRO A 579 4.92 -10.10 17.08
C PRO A 579 3.38 -10.16 17.07
N GLY A 580 2.82 -10.33 15.88
CA GLY A 580 1.38 -10.22 15.64
C GLY A 580 0.94 -10.49 14.20
N PHE A 581 1.91 -10.71 13.31
CA PHE A 581 1.73 -11.31 11.98
C PHE A 581 3.02 -12.08 11.65
N SER A 582 2.90 -13.29 11.14
CA SER A 582 3.99 -14.26 10.94
C SER A 582 5.10 -13.78 9.99
N HIS A 583 4.77 -13.13 8.87
CA HIS A 583 5.75 -12.58 7.88
C HIS A 583 6.76 -11.58 8.47
N THR A 584 6.49 -11.07 9.68
CA THR A 584 7.42 -10.20 10.42
C THR A 584 8.78 -10.87 10.61
N TYR A 585 8.79 -12.15 10.99
CA TYR A 585 10.01 -12.84 11.41
C TYR A 585 10.92 -13.16 10.21
N THR A 586 10.34 -13.68 9.15
CA THR A 586 11.04 -13.99 7.89
C THR A 586 11.58 -12.72 7.23
N ALA A 587 10.81 -11.63 7.24
CA ALA A 587 11.26 -10.32 6.73
C ALA A 587 12.39 -9.69 7.57
N LEU A 588 12.50 -10.02 8.86
CA LEU A 588 13.58 -9.57 9.74
C LEU A 588 14.81 -10.47 9.59
N SER A 589 14.65 -11.80 9.56
CA SER A 589 15.75 -12.76 9.31
C SER A 589 16.44 -12.48 7.97
N ALA A 590 15.67 -12.32 6.87
CA ALA A 590 16.20 -11.97 5.56
C ALA A 590 16.81 -10.57 5.45
N ALA A 591 16.62 -9.70 6.46
CA ALA A 591 17.27 -8.38 6.56
C ALA A 591 18.48 -8.40 7.50
N ALA A 592 18.46 -9.20 8.58
CA ALA A 592 19.55 -9.37 9.54
C ALA A 592 20.73 -10.16 8.95
N SER A 593 20.48 -11.11 8.06
CA SER A 593 21.52 -11.88 7.34
C SER A 593 22.50 -11.03 6.52
N HIS A 594 22.25 -9.72 6.37
CA HIS A 594 23.05 -8.80 5.56
C HIS A 594 24.07 -7.96 6.36
N GLU A 595 24.00 -7.96 7.70
CA GLU A 595 24.88 -7.14 8.55
C GLU A 595 26.14 -7.91 8.98
N PRO A 596 27.28 -7.25 9.29
CA PRO A 596 28.56 -7.91 9.56
C PRO A 596 28.77 -8.38 11.00
N GLU A 597 27.92 -7.99 11.96
CA GLU A 597 28.08 -8.30 13.38
C GLU A 597 27.21 -9.50 13.80
N ASP A 598 27.74 -10.35 14.69
CA ASP A 598 27.12 -11.58 15.24
C ASP A 598 25.93 -11.32 16.20
N THR A 599 25.25 -10.19 16.05
CA THR A 599 24.14 -9.77 16.93
C THR A 599 22.80 -10.28 16.43
N ASP A 600 22.12 -11.07 17.27
CA ASP A 600 20.76 -11.62 17.14
C ASP A 600 20.55 -12.74 16.11
N SER A 601 21.23 -13.87 16.32
CA SER A 601 20.87 -15.20 15.80
C SER A 601 19.47 -15.69 16.23
N CYS A 602 18.78 -14.97 17.13
CA CYS A 602 17.49 -15.32 17.72
C CYS A 602 16.25 -15.13 16.81
N LEU A 603 16.42 -14.84 15.52
CA LEU A 603 15.34 -14.65 14.54
C LEU A 603 15.02 -15.89 13.70
N PHE A 604 15.80 -16.96 13.85
CA PHE A 604 15.49 -18.29 13.31
C PHE A 604 14.49 -19.01 14.24
N PRO A 605 13.62 -19.92 13.76
CA PRO A 605 12.75 -20.69 14.64
C PRO A 605 13.58 -21.49 15.66
N PRO A 606 13.39 -21.28 16.98
CA PRO A 606 14.16 -21.98 18.00
C PRO A 606 13.64 -23.41 18.14
N SER A 607 14.36 -24.38 17.56
CA SER A 607 14.04 -25.81 17.65
C SER A 607 15.07 -26.65 18.42
N ILE A 608 16.11 -26.02 18.99
CA ILE A 608 17.07 -26.66 19.91
C ILE A 608 17.38 -25.67 21.05
N PRO A 609 17.31 -26.07 22.33
CA PRO A 609 17.78 -25.23 23.43
C PRO A 609 19.32 -25.23 23.46
N PRO A 610 19.99 -24.06 23.46
CA PRO A 610 21.45 -24.02 23.49
C PRO A 610 21.96 -24.46 24.87
N PRO A 611 23.00 -25.31 24.95
CA PRO A 611 23.77 -25.47 26.17
C PRO A 611 24.45 -24.15 26.51
N THR A 612 24.11 -23.57 27.67
CA THR A 612 24.91 -22.56 28.38
C THR A 612 25.24 -21.25 27.65
N HIS A 613 24.23 -20.46 27.23
CA HIS A 613 24.35 -18.99 27.22
C HIS A 613 23.00 -18.33 27.61
N PRO A 614 22.96 -17.46 28.64
CA PRO A 614 21.70 -16.93 29.17
C PRO A 614 21.22 -15.69 28.39
N CYS A 615 20.20 -15.85 27.55
CA CYS A 615 19.38 -14.73 27.08
C CYS A 615 18.51 -14.21 28.23
N SER A 616 18.84 -13.03 28.77
CA SER A 616 18.19 -12.48 29.98
C SER A 616 16.84 -11.80 29.68
N HIS A 617 15.76 -12.59 29.67
CA HIS A 617 14.40 -12.04 29.67
C HIS A 617 13.79 -12.05 31.08
N ARG A 618 13.12 -10.95 31.45
CA ARG A 618 12.33 -10.85 32.70
C ARG A 618 11.07 -11.72 32.59
N PRO A 619 10.67 -12.46 33.63
CA PRO A 619 9.43 -13.24 33.60
C PRO A 619 8.21 -12.31 33.71
N GLY A 620 7.28 -12.37 32.73
CA GLY A 620 5.99 -11.68 32.87
C GLY A 620 5.14 -11.52 31.61
N GLU A 621 5.73 -11.30 30.42
CA GLU A 621 4.96 -10.90 29.23
C GLU A 621 4.64 -12.08 28.28
N ARG A 622 3.34 -12.28 27.99
CA ARG A 622 2.86 -13.27 27.01
C ARG A 622 2.75 -12.62 25.62
N HIS A 623 3.57 -13.04 24.66
CA HIS A 623 3.57 -12.50 23.30
C HIS A 623 3.01 -13.47 22.23
N ARG A 624 2.39 -12.92 21.16
CA ARG A 624 1.81 -13.69 20.06
C ARG A 624 2.84 -13.97 18.94
N HIS A 625 3.61 -15.03 19.10
CA HIS A 625 4.47 -15.56 18.03
C HIS A 625 3.66 -16.41 17.04
N PRO A 626 4.04 -16.52 15.75
CA PRO A 626 3.73 -17.74 15.01
C PRO A 626 4.30 -18.91 15.82
N SER A 627 3.55 -19.99 15.96
CA SER A 627 4.10 -21.17 16.62
C SER A 627 5.23 -21.75 15.75
N PRO A 628 6.35 -22.20 16.34
CA PRO A 628 7.19 -23.19 15.66
C PRO A 628 6.33 -24.42 15.32
N PRO A 629 6.73 -25.27 14.35
CA PRO A 629 5.87 -26.32 13.80
C PRO A 629 5.20 -27.16 14.91
N THR A 630 3.87 -27.11 15.00
CA THR A 630 3.12 -27.57 16.19
C THR A 630 2.76 -29.06 16.17
N SER A 631 3.33 -29.81 15.22
CA SER A 631 3.00 -31.18 14.91
C SER A 631 4.24 -31.92 14.39
N THR A 632 4.28 -33.23 14.58
CA THR A 632 5.25 -34.14 13.92
C THR A 632 5.34 -33.91 12.41
N LEU A 633 4.19 -33.70 11.76
CA LEU A 633 4.05 -33.50 10.31
C LEU A 633 4.48 -32.09 9.82
N ARG A 634 5.19 -31.35 10.69
CA ARG A 634 5.72 -29.99 10.55
C ARG A 634 4.76 -28.99 9.88
N VAL A 635 3.48 -29.06 10.19
CA VAL A 635 2.46 -28.09 9.75
C VAL A 635 2.75 -26.73 10.39
N TRP A 636 2.81 -25.67 9.58
CA TRP A 636 2.97 -24.29 10.08
C TRP A 636 1.59 -23.72 10.41
N THR A 637 1.44 -23.07 11.57
CA THR A 637 0.19 -22.40 11.97
C THR A 637 0.40 -20.90 12.03
N GLU A 638 -0.49 -20.12 11.42
CA GLU A 638 -0.44 -18.65 11.45
C GLU A 638 -0.47 -18.09 12.89
N ALA A 639 -1.32 -18.69 13.75
CA ALA A 639 -1.57 -18.26 15.11
C ALA A 639 -1.47 -19.43 16.11
N LYS A 640 -1.23 -19.13 17.39
CA LYS A 640 -1.14 -20.15 18.45
C LYS A 640 -2.55 -20.66 18.81
N PRO A 641 -2.75 -21.98 18.99
CA PRO A 641 -3.98 -22.51 19.59
C PRO A 641 -4.30 -21.80 20.93
N PRO A 642 -5.57 -21.48 21.24
CA PRO A 642 -6.79 -21.80 20.50
C PRO A 642 -7.21 -20.74 19.46
N THR A 643 -6.34 -19.77 19.11
CA THR A 643 -6.74 -18.70 18.18
C THR A 643 -6.89 -19.19 16.74
N LEU A 644 -8.00 -18.81 16.10
CA LEU A 644 -8.27 -19.13 14.69
C LEU A 644 -7.32 -18.34 13.78
N GLY A 645 -6.63 -19.07 12.91
CA GLY A 645 -5.78 -18.58 11.82
C GLY A 645 -5.58 -19.73 10.84
N ALA A 646 -4.86 -19.48 9.74
CA ALA A 646 -4.59 -20.52 8.77
C ALA A 646 -3.72 -21.64 9.34
N ILE A 647 -4.16 -22.88 9.13
CA ILE A 647 -3.36 -24.09 9.38
C ILE A 647 -2.78 -24.55 8.04
N ASN A 648 -1.56 -25.06 8.09
CA ASN A 648 -0.67 -25.21 6.95
C ASN A 648 -0.40 -23.88 6.21
N PHE A 649 0.09 -22.90 6.97
CA PHE A 649 0.32 -21.52 6.50
C PHE A 649 1.55 -21.42 5.56
N ILE A 650 1.34 -21.77 4.30
CA ILE A 650 2.40 -21.85 3.28
C ILE A 650 3.03 -20.49 2.94
N THR A 651 2.40 -19.35 3.27
CA THR A 651 3.06 -18.04 3.14
C THR A 651 4.21 -17.87 4.13
N GLY A 652 4.10 -18.45 5.33
CA GLY A 652 5.20 -18.47 6.31
C GLY A 652 6.39 -19.26 5.78
N MET A 653 6.10 -20.43 5.20
CA MET A 653 7.08 -21.29 4.52
C MET A 653 7.76 -20.55 3.35
N GLY A 654 7.00 -19.90 2.47
CA GLY A 654 7.55 -19.13 1.34
C GLY A 654 8.49 -18.01 1.80
N GLY A 655 8.08 -17.24 2.80
CA GLY A 655 8.94 -16.21 3.39
C GLY A 655 10.22 -16.77 4.04
N PHE A 656 10.17 -17.98 4.59
CA PHE A 656 11.33 -18.68 5.13
C PHE A 656 12.26 -19.16 4.02
N LEU A 657 11.74 -19.78 2.96
CA LEU A 657 12.56 -20.16 1.79
C LEU A 657 13.22 -18.93 1.12
N GLN A 658 12.57 -17.76 1.13
CA GLN A 658 13.20 -16.51 0.69
C GLN A 658 14.35 -16.05 1.57
N SER A 659 14.31 -16.27 2.89
CA SER A 659 15.47 -15.96 3.75
C SER A 659 16.65 -16.88 3.46
N ILE A 660 16.42 -18.10 2.95
CA ILE A 660 17.47 -18.99 2.48
C ILE A 660 18.02 -18.53 1.11
N PHE A 661 17.17 -18.33 0.10
CA PHE A 661 17.63 -17.91 -1.24
C PHE A 661 18.26 -16.50 -1.26
N SER A 662 17.52 -15.51 -0.77
CA SER A 662 17.89 -14.09 -0.87
C SER A 662 18.45 -13.51 0.43
N GLY A 663 18.31 -14.19 1.57
CA GLY A 663 19.13 -13.89 2.76
C GLY A 663 20.50 -14.55 2.65
N TYR A 664 20.63 -15.78 3.17
CA TYR A 664 21.89 -16.51 3.30
C TYR A 664 22.54 -16.84 1.94
N GLY A 665 21.76 -17.27 0.96
CA GLY A 665 22.22 -17.56 -0.41
C GLY A 665 22.57 -16.32 -1.24
N GLY A 666 22.27 -15.11 -0.77
CA GLY A 666 22.64 -13.85 -1.43
C GLY A 666 22.00 -13.60 -2.81
N LEU A 667 21.09 -14.46 -3.28
CA LEU A 667 20.61 -14.46 -4.67
C LEU A 667 19.71 -13.25 -4.99
N ARG A 668 19.95 -12.57 -6.10
CA ARG A 668 19.18 -11.41 -6.59
C ARG A 668 18.94 -11.48 -8.09
N VAL A 669 17.71 -11.16 -8.51
CA VAL A 669 17.35 -10.98 -9.93
C VAL A 669 17.41 -9.51 -10.33
N PHE A 670 18.08 -9.19 -11.42
CA PHE A 670 18.01 -7.91 -12.10
C PHE A 670 17.60 -8.14 -13.57
N PRO A 671 17.16 -7.11 -14.32
CA PRO A 671 16.70 -7.31 -15.70
C PRO A 671 17.70 -7.96 -16.66
N GLU A 672 19.00 -7.82 -16.43
CA GLU A 672 20.07 -8.25 -17.35
C GLU A 672 21.02 -9.29 -16.73
N ARG A 673 20.84 -9.64 -15.45
CA ARG A 673 21.77 -10.45 -14.66
C ARG A 673 21.11 -11.05 -13.43
N ILE A 674 21.73 -12.08 -12.88
CA ILE A 674 21.54 -12.48 -11.48
C ILE A 674 22.83 -12.20 -10.70
N THR A 675 22.73 -11.94 -9.40
CA THR A 675 23.90 -11.81 -8.53
C THR A 675 23.79 -12.71 -7.30
N ILE A 676 24.95 -13.16 -6.80
CA ILE A 676 25.08 -13.81 -5.49
C ILE A 676 25.89 -12.85 -4.62
N THR A 677 25.20 -12.12 -3.75
CA THR A 677 25.77 -11.01 -2.99
C THR A 677 25.92 -11.40 -1.53
N LYS A 678 27.17 -11.45 -1.03
CA LYS A 678 27.53 -11.78 0.36
C LYS A 678 26.95 -13.12 0.86
N PRO A 679 27.16 -14.24 0.14
CA PRO A 679 26.66 -15.55 0.55
C PRO A 679 27.24 -15.98 1.91
N ARG A 680 26.42 -16.70 2.69
CA ARG A 680 26.72 -17.23 4.02
C ARG A 680 26.10 -18.62 4.19
N VAL A 681 26.73 -19.47 4.99
CA VAL A 681 26.08 -20.69 5.51
C VAL A 681 25.03 -20.32 6.56
N LEU A 682 24.05 -21.19 6.79
CA LEU A 682 23.04 -20.98 7.83
C LEU A 682 23.64 -21.29 9.22
N PRO A 683 23.09 -20.75 10.32
CA PRO A 683 23.51 -21.08 11.67
C PRO A 683 23.46 -22.59 11.90
N GLU A 684 24.46 -23.13 12.59
CA GLU A 684 24.56 -24.57 12.91
C GLU A 684 24.58 -25.50 11.67
N THR A 685 25.08 -25.02 10.52
CA THR A 685 25.23 -25.83 9.29
C THR A 685 26.66 -25.84 8.76
N SER A 686 27.03 -26.90 8.03
CA SER A 686 28.33 -27.04 7.37
C SER A 686 28.31 -26.62 5.90
N GLY A 687 27.13 -26.34 5.33
CA GLY A 687 26.98 -25.86 3.95
C GLY A 687 25.53 -25.72 3.51
N LEU A 688 25.33 -24.96 2.44
CA LEU A 688 24.07 -24.74 1.74
C LEU A 688 24.28 -25.01 0.25
N LYS A 689 23.46 -25.87 -0.36
CA LYS A 689 23.48 -26.09 -1.81
C LYS A 689 22.11 -25.76 -2.39
N LEU A 690 22.09 -24.76 -3.26
CA LEU A 690 20.93 -24.36 -4.05
C LEU A 690 21.07 -25.04 -5.41
N THR A 691 20.22 -26.01 -5.69
CA THR A 691 20.28 -26.81 -6.90
C THR A 691 19.14 -26.43 -7.84
N GLY A 692 19.42 -26.32 -9.14
CA GLY A 692 18.39 -26.12 -10.15
C GLY A 692 17.94 -24.68 -10.38
N ILE A 693 18.80 -23.67 -10.11
CA ILE A 693 18.46 -22.26 -10.35
C ILE A 693 18.35 -22.04 -11.87
N LYS A 694 17.13 -21.80 -12.37
CA LYS A 694 16.85 -21.65 -13.80
C LYS A 694 16.99 -20.17 -14.23
N TYR A 695 17.88 -19.87 -15.18
CA TYR A 695 18.12 -18.51 -15.69
C TYR A 695 18.40 -18.49 -17.20
N LEU A 696 17.51 -17.86 -17.98
CA LEU A 696 17.57 -17.73 -19.45
C LEU A 696 17.67 -19.08 -20.19
N GLY A 697 17.00 -20.11 -19.66
CA GLY A 697 17.07 -21.50 -20.13
C GLY A 697 18.32 -22.27 -19.68
N ASN A 698 19.23 -21.64 -18.93
CA ASN A 698 20.34 -22.33 -18.27
C ASN A 698 19.88 -22.88 -16.90
N ILE A 699 20.55 -23.94 -16.42
CA ILE A 699 20.35 -24.47 -15.06
C ILE A 699 21.66 -24.38 -14.29
N ILE A 700 21.63 -23.72 -13.14
CA ILE A 700 22.79 -23.38 -12.32
C ILE A 700 22.63 -23.96 -10.90
N ASP A 701 23.67 -24.60 -10.39
CA ASP A 701 23.79 -24.96 -8.97
C ASP A 701 24.76 -24.00 -8.27
N ALA A 702 24.46 -23.62 -7.04
CA ALA A 702 25.32 -22.81 -6.17
C ALA A 702 25.52 -23.50 -4.82
N GLU A 703 26.74 -23.97 -4.56
CA GLU A 703 27.14 -24.58 -3.29
C GLU A 703 27.99 -23.60 -2.48
N ILE A 704 27.55 -23.32 -1.25
CA ILE A 704 28.13 -22.35 -0.32
C ILE A 704 28.62 -23.12 0.91
N SER A 705 29.92 -23.00 1.21
CA SER A 705 30.54 -23.53 2.41
C SER A 705 31.15 -22.39 3.27
N PRO A 706 31.67 -22.69 4.48
CA PRO A 706 32.36 -21.69 5.31
C PRO A 706 33.68 -21.15 4.73
N THR A 707 34.14 -21.63 3.56
CA THR A 707 35.43 -21.26 2.95
C THR A 707 35.36 -20.98 1.45
N ASN A 708 34.43 -21.63 0.75
CA ASN A 708 34.32 -21.59 -0.70
C ASN A 708 32.86 -21.38 -1.14
N ILE A 709 32.67 -20.78 -2.31
CA ILE A 709 31.45 -20.93 -3.10
C ILE A 709 31.79 -21.56 -4.45
N THR A 710 31.02 -22.56 -4.86
CA THR A 710 31.13 -23.21 -6.17
C THR A 710 29.84 -22.96 -6.94
N VAL A 711 29.95 -22.34 -8.11
CA VAL A 711 28.84 -22.15 -9.05
C VAL A 711 29.04 -23.11 -10.22
N THR A 712 28.05 -23.94 -10.51
CA THR A 712 28.10 -24.98 -11.55
C THR A 712 26.99 -24.80 -12.57
N LEU A 713 27.33 -24.68 -13.85
CA LEU A 713 26.36 -24.77 -14.94
C LEU A 713 26.05 -26.24 -15.23
N ARG A 714 24.87 -26.71 -14.82
CA ARG A 714 24.37 -28.07 -15.11
C ARG A 714 23.90 -28.22 -16.55
N GLN A 715 23.22 -27.20 -17.08
CA GLN A 715 22.70 -27.19 -18.44
C GLN A 715 22.86 -25.80 -19.04
N SER A 716 23.40 -25.74 -20.26
CA SER A 716 23.64 -24.49 -21.00
C SER A 716 22.54 -24.25 -22.03
N SER A 717 22.08 -23.00 -22.12
CA SER A 717 21.19 -22.52 -23.18
C SER A 717 22.02 -21.98 -24.34
N SER A 718 21.84 -22.55 -25.54
CA SER A 718 22.53 -22.08 -26.75
C SER A 718 22.19 -20.64 -27.13
N GLY A 719 21.01 -20.15 -26.73
CA GLY A 719 20.56 -18.77 -26.96
C GLY A 719 21.08 -17.74 -25.96
N PHE A 720 21.53 -18.16 -24.77
CA PHE A 720 21.95 -17.26 -23.69
C PHE A 720 23.14 -17.81 -22.88
N PRO A 721 24.33 -17.97 -23.50
CA PRO A 721 25.52 -18.46 -22.79
C PRO A 721 25.96 -17.48 -21.70
N LEU A 722 26.38 -17.99 -20.55
CA LEU A 722 26.62 -17.19 -19.34
C LEU A 722 28.11 -16.88 -19.09
N THR A 723 28.36 -15.72 -18.49
CA THR A 723 29.63 -15.31 -17.89
C THR A 723 29.44 -14.98 -16.42
N ILE A 724 30.44 -15.27 -15.61
CA ILE A 724 30.50 -14.94 -14.19
C ILE A 724 31.72 -14.07 -13.87
N SER A 725 31.54 -13.05 -13.03
CA SER A 725 32.61 -12.20 -12.49
C SER A 725 32.47 -12.00 -10.99
N SER A 726 33.60 -11.94 -10.28
CA SER A 726 33.67 -11.46 -8.89
C SER A 726 34.08 -9.98 -8.83
N ASN A 727 33.91 -9.33 -7.67
CA ASN A 727 34.23 -7.91 -7.41
C ASN A 727 35.49 -7.37 -8.12
N ASP A 728 36.60 -8.10 -8.05
CA ASP A 728 37.91 -7.72 -8.59
C ASP A 728 38.34 -8.58 -9.80
N GLY A 729 37.48 -9.49 -10.24
CA GLY A 729 37.76 -10.48 -11.29
C GLY A 729 37.35 -10.01 -12.69
N ARG A 730 38.11 -10.44 -13.70
CA ARG A 730 37.62 -10.34 -15.09
C ARG A 730 36.44 -11.32 -15.29
N PRO A 731 35.43 -11.00 -16.11
CA PRO A 731 34.41 -11.96 -16.49
C PRO A 731 35.01 -13.21 -17.13
N VAL A 732 34.57 -14.38 -16.67
CA VAL A 732 34.95 -15.70 -17.17
C VAL A 732 33.69 -16.40 -17.70
N ASP A 733 33.81 -17.16 -18.78
CA ASP A 733 32.73 -17.99 -19.30
C ASP A 733 32.36 -19.05 -18.26
N LEU A 734 31.08 -19.11 -17.87
CA LEU A 734 30.61 -20.12 -16.93
C LEU A 734 30.43 -21.45 -17.69
N VAL A 735 31.50 -22.24 -17.77
CA VAL A 735 31.52 -23.55 -18.42
C VAL A 735 31.90 -24.60 -17.37
N GLY A 736 30.91 -25.41 -16.97
CA GLY A 736 31.07 -26.36 -15.85
C GLY A 736 31.06 -25.64 -14.49
N SER A 737 32.01 -26.00 -13.61
CA SER A 737 32.09 -25.50 -12.24
C SER A 737 33.21 -24.46 -12.05
N ILE A 738 32.89 -23.36 -11.38
CA ILE A 738 33.85 -22.32 -10.97
C ILE A 738 33.76 -22.14 -9.46
N THR A 739 34.90 -22.28 -8.77
CA THR A 739 35.02 -22.15 -7.32
C THR A 739 35.78 -20.89 -6.94
N TYR A 740 35.21 -20.11 -6.01
CA TYR A 740 35.84 -18.94 -5.40
C TYR A 740 36.12 -19.23 -3.92
N SER A 741 37.38 -19.16 -3.50
CA SER A 741 37.79 -19.22 -2.09
C SER A 741 37.75 -17.83 -1.47
N THR A 742 37.09 -17.67 -0.31
CA THR A 742 36.82 -16.34 0.27
C THR A 742 36.84 -16.35 1.78
N GLN A 743 37.11 -15.20 2.39
CA GLN A 743 36.58 -14.92 3.72
C GLN A 743 35.08 -14.62 3.59
N VAL A 744 34.25 -15.37 4.31
CA VAL A 744 32.79 -15.37 4.15
C VAL A 744 32.21 -13.98 4.39
N GLY A 745 31.38 -13.49 3.45
CA GLY A 745 30.62 -12.25 3.60
C GLY A 745 31.11 -11.02 2.83
N GLU A 746 32.21 -11.10 2.07
CA GLU A 746 32.69 -9.99 1.22
C GLU A 746 32.51 -10.19 -0.30
N LEU A 747 32.34 -11.43 -0.75
CA LEU A 747 32.17 -11.74 -2.16
C LEU A 747 30.82 -11.26 -2.72
N GLU A 748 30.85 -10.62 -3.89
CA GLU A 748 29.69 -10.51 -4.77
C GLU A 748 30.06 -11.15 -6.12
N LEU A 749 29.17 -12.00 -6.64
CA LEU A 749 29.28 -12.62 -7.96
C LEU A 749 28.18 -12.08 -8.87
N GLU A 750 28.54 -11.72 -10.09
CA GLU A 750 27.63 -11.23 -11.13
C GLU A 750 27.59 -12.25 -12.27
N ILE A 751 26.40 -12.78 -12.58
CA ILE A 751 26.17 -13.72 -13.68
C ILE A 751 25.32 -13.05 -14.75
N ILE A 752 25.89 -12.92 -15.94
CA ILE A 752 25.33 -12.16 -17.08
C ILE A 752 25.29 -13.09 -18.30
N SER A 753 24.27 -12.96 -19.16
CA SER A 753 24.32 -13.59 -20.48
C SER A 753 25.23 -12.79 -21.42
N LYS A 754 26.11 -13.48 -22.14
CA LYS A 754 26.69 -12.91 -23.36
C LYS A 754 25.55 -12.69 -24.36
N THR A 755 25.41 -11.48 -24.86
CA THR A 755 24.47 -11.17 -25.94
C THR A 755 24.91 -11.95 -27.19
N PRO A 756 24.05 -12.79 -27.81
CA PRO A 756 24.40 -13.45 -29.06
C PRO A 756 24.70 -12.41 -30.14
N THR A 757 25.73 -12.61 -30.95
CA THR A 757 26.22 -11.64 -31.94
C THR A 757 25.20 -11.23 -33.01
N ASN A 758 24.14 -12.03 -33.20
CA ASN A 758 23.03 -11.74 -34.11
C ASN A 758 21.69 -11.49 -33.39
N CYS A 759 21.69 -11.35 -32.07
CA CYS A 759 20.49 -11.02 -31.30
C CYS A 759 20.57 -9.56 -30.86
N GLU A 760 20.10 -8.66 -31.73
CA GLU A 760 19.69 -7.31 -31.30
C GLU A 760 18.51 -7.46 -30.33
N LEU A 761 18.81 -7.65 -29.05
CA LEU A 761 17.94 -7.10 -28.02
C LEU A 761 17.82 -5.61 -28.33
N PRO A 762 16.61 -5.06 -28.53
CA PRO A 762 16.45 -3.63 -28.75
C PRO A 762 16.80 -2.88 -27.46
N TYR A 763 18.07 -2.51 -27.33
CA TYR A 763 18.62 -1.69 -26.23
C TYR A 763 18.04 -0.25 -26.26
N ASP A 764 17.43 0.14 -27.39
CA ASP A 764 16.54 1.30 -27.55
C ASP A 764 15.14 1.11 -26.93
N LYS A 765 14.81 -0.10 -26.45
CA LYS A 765 13.54 -0.44 -25.80
C LYS A 765 13.74 -0.83 -24.33
N ILE A 766 14.57 -1.82 -23.99
CA ILE A 766 14.84 -2.18 -22.57
C ILE A 766 16.08 -1.41 -22.08
N GLY A 767 15.88 -0.15 -21.70
CA GLY A 767 16.98 0.83 -21.70
C GLY A 767 17.88 0.90 -20.45
N THR A 768 19.15 1.27 -20.70
CA THR A 768 20.00 2.13 -19.86
C THR A 768 20.77 3.13 -20.80
N PRO A 769 21.64 4.07 -20.33
CA PRO A 769 21.81 5.36 -21.01
C PRO A 769 23.13 5.55 -21.80
N LYS A 770 23.07 6.21 -22.97
CA LYS A 770 24.21 7.01 -23.48
C LYS A 770 23.86 8.04 -24.57
N ARG A 771 24.74 9.06 -24.64
CA ARG A 771 24.71 10.20 -25.57
C ARG A 771 24.97 9.78 -27.01
N GLN A 772 24.29 10.41 -27.98
CA GLN A 772 24.91 10.90 -29.23
C GLN A 772 24.04 11.99 -29.90
N ARG A 773 24.69 13.00 -30.50
CA ARG A 773 24.17 13.94 -31.51
C ARG A 773 24.52 13.31 -32.90
N PRO A 774 23.75 13.48 -33.99
CA PRO A 774 23.44 14.78 -34.62
C PRO A 774 21.92 14.90 -34.96
N GLN A 775 21.39 15.78 -35.82
CA GLN A 775 21.95 16.84 -36.67
C GLN A 775 20.98 18.06 -36.73
N LYS A 776 21.19 18.99 -37.68
CA LYS A 776 20.17 19.91 -38.19
C LYS A 776 19.53 19.32 -39.45
N ASP A 777 18.24 19.56 -39.64
CA ASP A 777 17.78 20.01 -40.96
C ASP A 777 16.62 21.00 -40.83
N ASN A 778 16.52 21.93 -41.78
CA ASN A 778 15.56 23.01 -41.83
C ASN A 778 14.45 22.70 -42.84
N SER A 779 13.18 22.76 -42.43
CA SER A 779 12.12 23.17 -43.36
C SER A 779 10.94 23.81 -42.65
N ASN A 780 10.49 24.94 -43.20
CA ASN A 780 9.39 25.72 -42.67
C ASN A 780 8.04 25.10 -43.07
N VAL A 781 7.11 24.98 -42.12
CA VAL A 781 5.68 24.98 -42.43
C VAL A 781 5.02 26.05 -41.58
N VAL A 782 4.70 27.18 -42.21
CA VAL A 782 3.96 28.29 -41.61
C VAL A 782 2.47 28.02 -41.77
N LEU A 783 1.77 27.76 -40.67
CA LEU A 783 0.33 28.00 -40.56
C LEU A 783 0.05 28.87 -39.33
N ASN A 784 -0.82 29.85 -39.52
CA ASN A 784 -0.80 31.12 -38.80
C ASN A 784 -2.12 31.32 -38.04
N ARG A 785 -2.06 31.67 -36.75
CA ARG A 785 -3.09 32.40 -35.95
C ARG A 785 -4.44 31.67 -35.71
N ASN A 786 -5.13 31.79 -34.55
CA ASN A 786 -4.86 32.57 -33.33
C ASN A 786 -5.57 32.02 -32.06
N LYS A 787 -4.78 31.83 -31.00
CA LYS A 787 -5.06 32.04 -29.55
C LYS A 787 -6.40 31.64 -28.88
N ARG A 788 -6.24 30.93 -27.75
CA ARG A 788 -6.31 31.56 -26.41
C ARG A 788 -5.07 31.19 -25.58
N GLN A 789 -4.44 32.17 -24.94
CA GLN A 789 -3.22 32.02 -24.12
C GLN A 789 -3.55 32.22 -22.64
N SER A 790 -2.97 31.42 -21.76
CA SER A 790 -2.48 31.87 -20.45
C SER A 790 -0.96 32.02 -20.57
N GLN A 791 -0.42 33.18 -20.24
CA GLN A 791 0.99 33.51 -20.51
C GLN A 791 1.93 33.06 -19.38
N ASN A 792 3.09 32.53 -19.74
CA ASN A 792 4.26 32.43 -18.87
C ASN A 792 4.86 33.84 -18.70
N THR A 793 4.39 34.60 -17.72
CA THR A 793 4.78 36.01 -17.51
C THR A 793 5.85 36.18 -16.45
N VAL A 794 6.87 36.97 -16.76
CA VAL A 794 7.77 37.58 -15.77
C VAL A 794 7.09 38.81 -15.15
N ILE A 795 7.17 38.94 -13.84
CA ILE A 795 6.58 40.05 -13.08
C ILE A 795 7.59 41.19 -13.05
N LEU A 796 7.25 42.31 -13.70
CA LEU A 796 8.12 43.49 -13.83
C LEU A 796 7.76 44.64 -12.87
N LYS A 797 6.53 44.64 -12.33
CA LYS A 797 6.03 45.67 -11.41
C LYS A 797 4.95 45.11 -10.49
N CYS A 798 4.70 45.79 -9.37
CA CYS A 798 3.56 45.49 -8.49
C CYS A 798 2.24 45.61 -9.27
N THR A 799 1.25 44.74 -9.06
CA THR A 799 0.01 44.78 -9.87
C THR A 799 -0.96 45.90 -9.48
N THR A 800 -0.92 46.36 -8.23
CA THR A 800 -1.76 47.46 -7.74
C THR A 800 -1.00 48.79 -7.78
N PRO A 801 -1.61 49.84 -8.38
CA PRO A 801 -1.10 51.20 -8.35
C PRO A 801 -0.84 51.75 -6.95
N GLY A 802 0.12 52.66 -6.83
CA GLY A 802 0.49 53.29 -5.57
C GLY A 802 1.39 52.42 -4.68
N LEU A 803 1.77 51.21 -5.13
CA LEU A 803 2.68 50.32 -4.41
C LEU A 803 4.11 50.34 -4.99
N VAL A 804 5.10 50.34 -4.09
CA VAL A 804 6.53 50.19 -4.40
C VAL A 804 7.11 49.05 -3.58
N ALA A 805 7.69 48.06 -4.25
CA ALA A 805 8.50 47.02 -3.62
C ALA A 805 9.98 47.36 -3.74
N LEU A 806 10.65 47.57 -2.61
CA LEU A 806 12.12 47.67 -2.56
C LEU A 806 12.70 46.26 -2.63
N THR A 807 13.62 46.06 -3.57
CA THR A 807 14.33 44.80 -3.74
C THR A 807 15.83 45.00 -3.75
N PHE A 808 16.55 44.06 -3.16
CA PHE A 808 18.00 44.08 -3.00
C PHE A 808 18.59 42.74 -3.48
N ASP A 809 19.54 42.81 -4.39
CA ASP A 809 20.15 41.64 -5.02
C ASP A 809 21.62 41.46 -4.59
N ASP A 810 22.15 40.27 -4.85
CA ASP A 810 23.54 39.83 -4.65
C ASP A 810 24.03 39.61 -3.21
N GLY A 811 23.30 40.10 -2.20
CA GLY A 811 23.60 39.83 -0.80
C GLY A 811 23.28 38.41 -0.30
N PRO A 812 23.50 38.14 1.00
CA PRO A 812 24.15 39.04 1.97
C PRO A 812 25.67 39.10 1.76
N SER A 813 26.28 40.26 2.02
CA SER A 813 27.75 40.43 2.13
C SER A 813 28.14 40.89 3.54
N TYR A 814 29.28 40.39 4.04
CA TYR A 814 29.77 40.72 5.39
C TYR A 814 30.62 42.01 5.44
N ASN A 815 30.68 42.76 4.34
CA ASN A 815 31.47 44.00 4.25
C ASN A 815 30.84 45.21 4.96
N GLY A 816 29.69 45.03 5.63
CA GLY A 816 28.95 46.08 6.33
C GLY A 816 27.84 46.73 5.49
N ASN A 817 27.79 46.49 4.18
CA ASN A 817 26.80 47.15 3.31
C ASN A 817 25.40 46.55 3.48
N THR A 818 25.25 45.22 3.54
CA THR A 818 23.99 44.54 3.89
C THR A 818 23.46 45.00 5.25
N GLU A 819 24.33 45.12 6.26
CA GLU A 819 23.99 45.63 7.59
C GLU A 819 23.49 47.08 7.53
N SER A 820 24.10 47.93 6.69
CA SER A 820 23.69 49.33 6.51
C SER A 820 22.30 49.45 5.86
N VAL A 821 21.96 48.54 4.94
CA VAL A 821 20.62 48.45 4.33
C VAL A 821 19.58 47.99 5.36
N LEU A 822 19.89 46.97 6.15
CA LEU A 822 19.00 46.51 7.23
C LEU A 822 18.79 47.60 8.29
N GLN A 823 19.84 48.33 8.66
CA GLN A 823 19.73 49.49 9.55
C GLN A 823 18.82 50.59 8.94
N ALA A 824 19.03 50.95 7.68
CA ALA A 824 18.19 51.94 6.98
C ALA A 824 16.71 51.54 6.92
N LEU A 825 16.42 50.27 6.62
CA LEU A 825 15.07 49.72 6.59
C LEU A 825 14.43 49.71 7.99
N GLN A 826 15.20 49.37 9.03
CA GLN A 826 14.76 49.38 10.41
C GLN A 826 14.48 50.80 10.91
N GLU A 827 15.41 51.74 10.71
CA GLU A 827 15.26 53.18 11.05
C GLU A 827 14.01 53.80 10.41
N LYS A 828 13.70 53.43 9.17
CA LYS A 828 12.54 53.95 8.45
C LYS A 828 11.26 53.13 8.65
N GLY A 829 11.31 51.97 9.29
CA GLY A 829 10.16 51.09 9.47
C GLY A 829 9.60 50.53 8.15
N VAL A 830 10.47 50.06 7.25
CA VAL A 830 10.10 49.52 5.93
C VAL A 830 10.55 48.07 5.79
N LYS A 831 9.73 47.22 5.16
CA LYS A 831 10.11 45.85 4.75
C LYS A 831 10.45 45.83 3.27
N ALA A 832 11.30 44.87 2.87
CA ALA A 832 11.91 44.77 1.55
C ALA A 832 12.13 43.30 1.18
N THR A 833 12.46 43.02 -0.08
CA THR A 833 12.71 41.67 -0.59
C THR A 833 14.17 41.50 -0.98
N PHE A 834 14.87 40.54 -0.38
CA PHE A 834 16.27 40.25 -0.66
C PHE A 834 16.36 39.03 -1.58
N PHE A 835 16.85 39.20 -2.81
CA PHE A 835 17.18 38.10 -3.72
C PHE A 835 18.62 37.67 -3.43
N VAL A 836 18.76 36.64 -2.60
CA VAL A 836 20.07 36.26 -2.04
C VAL A 836 20.84 35.31 -2.96
N THR A 837 22.18 35.35 -2.88
CA THR A 837 23.09 34.46 -3.63
C THR A 837 23.77 33.43 -2.73
N GLY A 838 24.29 32.36 -3.34
CA GLY A 838 25.14 31.38 -2.66
C GLY A 838 26.60 31.81 -2.57
N TYR A 839 27.12 32.32 -3.70
CA TYR A 839 28.40 33.00 -3.84
C TYR A 839 28.14 34.48 -4.14
N GLY A 840 28.49 35.34 -3.18
CA GLY A 840 28.42 36.79 -3.38
C GLY A 840 29.68 37.36 -4.04
N TRP A 841 29.65 38.63 -4.40
CA TRP A 841 30.75 39.36 -5.03
C TRP A 841 32.07 39.34 -4.23
N ASP A 842 31.98 39.20 -2.90
CA ASP A 842 33.12 38.99 -1.98
C ASP A 842 33.79 37.59 -2.10
N SER A 843 33.38 36.78 -3.09
CA SER A 843 33.83 35.40 -3.34
C SER A 843 33.58 34.41 -2.20
N SER A 844 32.83 34.80 -1.16
CA SER A 844 32.55 33.95 -0.01
C SER A 844 31.20 33.24 -0.11
N ASN A 845 31.19 31.99 0.35
CA ASN A 845 30.08 31.05 0.20
C ASN A 845 29.16 31.06 1.42
N LEU A 846 27.86 31.28 1.20
CA LEU A 846 26.79 31.30 2.20
C LEU A 846 26.74 30.04 3.09
N THR A 847 27.08 28.86 2.56
CA THR A 847 27.08 27.60 3.35
C THR A 847 28.32 27.44 4.23
N ALA A 848 29.39 28.21 3.96
CA ALA A 848 30.67 28.11 4.65
C ALA A 848 30.96 29.29 5.60
N ASP A 849 30.43 30.49 5.35
CA ASP A 849 30.67 31.68 6.17
C ASP A 849 29.56 31.91 7.22
N PRO A 850 29.84 31.74 8.53
CA PRO A 850 28.85 31.95 9.59
C PRO A 850 28.30 33.37 9.65
N ARG A 851 29.03 34.38 9.16
CA ARG A 851 28.60 35.79 9.16
C ARG A 851 27.49 36.02 8.15
N LYS A 852 27.63 35.46 6.93
CA LYS A 852 26.55 35.47 5.92
C LYS A 852 25.33 34.70 6.41
N GLN A 853 25.52 33.60 7.13
CA GLN A 853 24.42 32.86 7.74
C GLN A 853 23.68 33.68 8.81
N GLU A 854 24.40 34.43 9.65
CA GLU A 854 23.74 35.32 10.62
C GLU A 854 23.08 36.52 9.94
N LEU A 855 23.63 37.06 8.85
CA LEU A 855 22.95 38.08 8.06
C LEU A 855 21.66 37.54 7.45
N LEU A 856 21.67 36.32 6.91
CA LEU A 856 20.44 35.68 6.42
C LEU A 856 19.41 35.46 7.54
N ARG A 857 19.85 35.04 8.74
CA ARG A 857 18.99 34.97 9.94
C ARG A 857 18.45 36.33 10.33
N ARG A 858 19.26 37.39 10.25
CA ARG A 858 18.85 38.76 10.56
C ARG A 858 17.84 39.28 9.55
N ILE A 859 18.06 39.13 8.25
CA ILE A 859 17.11 39.50 7.19
C ILE A 859 15.74 38.86 7.48
N HIS A 860 15.72 37.57 7.83
CA HIS A 860 14.49 36.86 8.17
C HIS A 860 13.86 37.33 9.49
N ARG A 861 14.65 37.40 10.58
CA ARG A 861 14.22 37.82 11.92
C ARG A 861 13.67 39.25 11.95
N ASP A 862 14.29 40.14 11.19
CA ASP A 862 13.89 41.53 11.06
C ASP A 862 12.64 41.66 10.13
N GLY A 863 12.08 40.55 9.64
CA GLY A 863 10.79 40.49 8.95
C GLY A 863 10.82 40.91 7.48
N HIS A 864 11.98 40.77 6.82
CA HIS A 864 12.12 41.00 5.38
C HIS A 864 11.81 39.71 4.60
N GLN A 865 11.38 39.87 3.35
CA GLN A 865 11.15 38.74 2.45
C GLN A 865 12.50 38.28 1.86
N ILE A 866 12.67 36.97 1.67
CA ILE A 866 13.87 36.37 1.07
C ILE A 866 13.45 35.58 -0.17
N ALA A 867 14.22 35.73 -1.25
CA ALA A 867 13.98 35.19 -2.57
C ALA A 867 15.29 34.65 -3.20
N SER A 868 15.19 33.90 -4.30
CA SER A 868 16.34 33.26 -4.95
C SER A 868 17.01 34.18 -5.99
N HIS A 869 18.34 34.34 -5.92
CA HIS A 869 19.18 34.84 -7.01
C HIS A 869 20.21 33.80 -7.51
N THR A 870 19.90 32.52 -7.31
CA THR A 870 20.75 31.34 -7.58
C THR A 870 22.01 31.23 -6.70
N PHE A 871 22.65 30.06 -6.73
CA PHE A 871 23.82 29.80 -5.92
C PHE A 871 25.09 30.39 -6.51
N SER A 872 25.27 30.38 -7.84
CA SER A 872 26.49 30.87 -8.51
C SER A 872 26.39 32.27 -9.12
N HIS A 873 25.19 32.87 -9.18
CA HIS A 873 24.91 34.12 -9.91
C HIS A 873 25.25 34.05 -11.43
N GLU A 874 25.37 32.85 -12.01
CA GLU A 874 25.63 32.67 -13.44
C GLU A 874 24.36 32.91 -14.29
N SER A 875 24.43 33.84 -15.24
CA SER A 875 23.39 34.11 -16.25
C SER A 875 22.87 32.82 -16.91
N PHE A 876 21.55 32.63 -16.90
CA PHE A 876 20.88 31.49 -17.55
C PHE A 876 20.99 31.47 -19.08
N THR A 877 21.44 32.58 -19.71
CA THR A 877 21.49 32.74 -21.17
C THR A 877 22.91 32.91 -21.72
N ALA A 878 23.93 33.01 -20.87
CA ALA A 878 25.32 33.21 -21.28
C ALA A 878 26.12 31.90 -21.15
N ASN A 879 26.85 31.54 -22.22
CA ASN A 879 27.45 30.20 -22.40
C ASN A 879 26.41 29.05 -22.35
N PRO A 880 26.74 27.83 -22.81
CA PRO A 880 25.78 26.74 -22.86
C PRO A 880 25.58 26.10 -21.47
N ARG A 881 24.95 26.81 -20.53
CA ARG A 881 24.37 26.19 -19.32
C ARG A 881 23.27 25.23 -19.75
N SER A 882 23.33 23.99 -19.29
CA SER A 882 22.26 23.02 -19.55
C SER A 882 21.06 23.26 -18.62
N ARG A 883 19.90 22.68 -18.94
CA ARG A 883 18.73 22.70 -18.03
C ARG A 883 19.05 22.07 -16.67
N GLU A 884 20.00 21.14 -16.62
CA GLU A 884 20.44 20.47 -15.40
C GLU A 884 21.31 21.41 -14.54
N ASP A 885 22.23 22.17 -15.16
CA ASP A 885 23.06 23.15 -14.44
C ASP A 885 22.20 24.25 -13.79
N ILE A 886 21.21 24.77 -14.52
CA ILE A 886 20.25 25.78 -14.02
C ILE A 886 19.43 25.21 -12.84
N VAL A 887 18.94 23.98 -12.96
CA VAL A 887 18.17 23.33 -11.89
C VAL A 887 19.03 23.09 -10.65
N ASN A 888 20.27 22.63 -10.82
CA ASN A 888 21.20 22.38 -9.70
C ASN A 888 21.54 23.67 -8.95
N ASP A 889 21.83 24.74 -9.69
CA ASP A 889 22.16 26.08 -9.16
C ASP A 889 21.01 26.67 -8.31
N ILE A 890 19.77 26.60 -8.80
CA ILE A 890 18.58 27.03 -8.04
C ILE A 890 18.35 26.14 -6.81
N THR A 891 18.48 24.81 -6.97
CA THR A 891 18.27 23.83 -5.89
C THR A 891 19.29 23.99 -4.76
N GLN A 892 20.54 24.32 -5.10
CA GLN A 892 21.63 24.48 -4.15
C GLN A 892 21.38 25.66 -3.22
N LEU A 893 20.91 26.81 -3.75
CA LEU A 893 20.51 27.95 -2.92
C LEU A 893 19.28 27.65 -2.06
N ALA A 894 18.22 27.08 -2.65
CA ALA A 894 17.02 26.72 -1.90
C ALA A 894 17.34 25.79 -0.72
N THR A 895 18.23 24.82 -0.94
CA THR A 895 18.72 23.91 0.11
C THR A 895 19.54 24.66 1.18
N ALA A 896 20.41 25.59 0.78
CA ALA A 896 21.19 26.40 1.71
C ALA A 896 20.28 27.25 2.62
N VAL A 897 19.35 28.00 2.04
CA VAL A 897 18.41 28.87 2.78
C VAL A 897 17.55 28.04 3.75
N ARG A 898 16.98 26.92 3.28
CA ARG A 898 16.19 26.01 4.13
C ARG A 898 16.99 25.49 5.34
N ASN A 899 18.26 25.17 5.14
CA ASN A 899 19.12 24.67 6.23
C ASN A 899 19.54 25.77 7.23
N ILE A 900 19.60 27.04 6.82
CA ILE A 900 20.08 28.15 7.67
C ILE A 900 18.93 28.80 8.46
N ILE A 901 17.76 28.98 7.84
CA ILE A 901 16.59 29.67 8.43
C ILE A 901 15.26 28.91 8.35
N GLY A 902 15.19 27.73 7.73
CA GLY A 902 13.99 26.88 7.74
C GLY A 902 12.87 27.25 6.77
N ILE A 903 13.01 28.33 5.98
CA ILE A 903 11.98 28.77 5.03
C ILE A 903 12.13 28.12 3.65
N GLU A 904 11.02 28.03 2.92
CA GLU A 904 11.00 27.76 1.49
C GLU A 904 10.99 29.08 0.71
N LEU A 905 11.81 29.15 -0.35
CA LEU A 905 11.74 30.23 -1.31
C LEU A 905 10.53 30.03 -2.25
N THR A 906 9.95 31.14 -2.72
CA THR A 906 8.80 31.14 -3.65
C THR A 906 8.96 32.11 -4.83
N LEU A 907 9.96 32.99 -4.76
CA LEU A 907 10.27 33.97 -5.79
C LEU A 907 11.70 33.74 -6.29
N LEU A 908 11.94 34.01 -7.57
CA LEU A 908 13.28 34.00 -8.15
C LEU A 908 13.47 35.18 -9.09
N ARG A 909 14.62 35.84 -8.99
CA ARG A 909 15.09 36.80 -9.99
C ARG A 909 16.25 36.18 -10.78
N PRO A 910 16.16 36.10 -12.12
CA PRO A 910 17.26 35.59 -12.93
C PRO A 910 18.51 36.46 -12.78
N PRO A 911 19.72 35.87 -12.63
CA PRO A 911 20.97 36.62 -12.63
C PRO A 911 21.10 37.54 -13.85
N ASN A 912 21.58 38.77 -13.64
CA ASN A 912 21.64 39.83 -14.66
C ASN A 912 20.26 40.21 -15.26
N GLY A 913 19.14 39.79 -14.65
CA GLY A 913 17.81 39.92 -15.24
C GLY A 913 17.58 39.10 -16.52
N HIS A 914 18.51 38.21 -16.88
CA HIS A 914 18.50 37.50 -18.15
C HIS A 914 17.61 36.24 -18.14
N TYR A 915 16.59 36.22 -18.99
CA TYR A 915 15.71 35.07 -19.18
C TYR A 915 15.27 34.91 -20.63
N ASN A 916 14.70 33.74 -20.94
CA ASN A 916 13.91 33.47 -22.14
C ASN A 916 12.71 32.60 -21.74
N SER A 917 11.74 32.37 -22.64
CA SER A 917 10.55 31.57 -22.34
C SER A 917 10.89 30.18 -21.80
N THR A 918 11.86 29.49 -22.41
CA THR A 918 12.31 28.15 -22.02
C THR A 918 12.86 28.10 -20.58
N VAL A 919 13.49 29.18 -20.12
CA VAL A 919 14.03 29.33 -18.77
C VAL A 919 12.95 29.70 -17.77
N VAL A 920 12.03 30.61 -18.12
CA VAL A 920 10.87 30.96 -17.28
C VAL A 920 9.97 29.73 -17.08
N GLU A 921 9.70 28.99 -18.15
CA GLU A 921 9.03 27.69 -18.12
C GLU A 921 9.77 26.69 -17.24
N LEU A 922 11.08 26.54 -17.39
CA LEU A 922 11.88 25.66 -16.52
C LEU A 922 11.74 26.03 -15.04
N ILE A 923 11.79 27.32 -14.69
CA ILE A 923 11.70 27.79 -13.30
C ILE A 923 10.29 27.53 -12.73
N GLN A 924 9.25 27.88 -13.48
CA GLN A 924 7.86 27.72 -13.07
C GLN A 924 7.45 26.23 -13.01
N GLU A 925 7.87 25.40 -13.97
CA GLU A 925 7.57 23.97 -14.01
C GLU A 925 8.33 23.15 -12.96
N GLN A 926 9.59 23.50 -12.64
CA GLN A 926 10.42 22.69 -11.71
C GLN A 926 10.32 23.15 -10.25
N PHE A 927 10.16 24.45 -10.01
CA PHE A 927 10.20 25.02 -8.66
C PHE A 927 8.90 25.70 -8.24
N GLY A 928 8.01 26.04 -9.18
CA GLY A 928 6.83 26.85 -8.89
C GLY A 928 7.16 28.28 -8.47
N TYR A 929 8.37 28.77 -8.77
CA TYR A 929 8.80 30.12 -8.39
C TYR A 929 8.24 31.16 -9.36
N ASP A 930 7.69 32.24 -8.81
CA ASP A 930 7.36 33.43 -9.59
C ASP A 930 8.66 34.11 -10.05
N VAL A 931 8.79 34.33 -11.36
CA VAL A 931 9.98 34.97 -11.95
C VAL A 931 9.82 36.49 -11.88
N ILE A 932 10.64 37.12 -11.06
CA ILE A 932 10.59 38.55 -10.77
C ILE A 932 11.72 39.29 -11.49
N ASN A 933 11.40 40.44 -12.06
CA ASN A 933 12.33 41.42 -12.62
C ASN A 933 11.80 42.81 -12.19
N TRP A 934 12.26 43.92 -12.77
CA TRP A 934 12.00 45.27 -12.28
C TRP A 934 11.53 46.22 -13.39
N ASN A 935 10.95 47.35 -12.98
CA ASN A 935 10.60 48.48 -13.84
C ASN A 935 11.16 49.82 -13.32
N LEU A 936 11.95 49.77 -12.24
CA LEU A 936 12.75 50.87 -11.72
C LEU A 936 14.13 50.28 -11.37
N SER A 937 15.18 50.75 -12.03
CA SER A 937 16.58 50.36 -11.78
C SER A 937 17.32 51.56 -11.24
N THR A 938 18.07 51.42 -10.15
CA THR A 938 18.96 52.49 -9.66
C THR A 938 20.31 52.51 -10.39
N GLU A 939 20.69 51.42 -11.06
CA GLU A 939 22.02 51.22 -11.66
C GLU A 939 23.19 51.45 -10.67
N ASP A 940 22.92 51.30 -9.37
CA ASP A 940 23.84 51.54 -8.26
C ASP A 940 25.16 50.77 -8.36
N TRP A 941 25.12 49.52 -8.84
CA TRP A 941 26.29 48.70 -9.16
C TRP A 941 27.28 49.36 -10.14
N SER A 942 26.80 50.27 -11.00
CA SER A 942 27.59 51.01 -11.99
C SER A 942 27.99 52.42 -11.52
N HIS A 943 27.44 52.88 -10.39
CA HIS A 943 27.57 54.24 -9.86
C HIS A 943 28.06 54.23 -8.39
N GLN A 944 28.96 53.29 -8.07
CA GLN A 944 29.35 52.94 -6.68
C GLN A 944 29.85 54.14 -5.84
N ASP A 945 30.49 55.14 -6.46
CA ASP A 945 30.97 56.36 -5.79
C ASP A 945 29.98 57.54 -5.88
N ASN A 946 28.93 57.45 -6.72
CA ASN A 946 28.01 58.54 -7.04
C ASN A 946 26.55 58.17 -6.75
N ILE A 947 26.22 58.12 -5.45
CA ILE A 947 24.85 57.87 -4.96
C ILE A 947 23.79 58.79 -5.58
N GLU A 948 24.15 60.03 -5.91
CA GLU A 948 23.21 60.99 -6.48
C GLU A 948 22.76 60.55 -7.87
N ALA A 949 23.68 60.04 -8.71
CA ALA A 949 23.33 59.46 -10.01
C ALA A 949 22.37 58.26 -9.86
N SER A 950 22.60 57.38 -8.88
CA SER A 950 21.70 56.25 -8.59
C SER A 950 20.32 56.72 -8.11
N PHE A 951 20.26 57.84 -7.37
CA PHE A 951 19.02 58.43 -6.88
C PHE A 951 18.25 59.19 -7.98
N GLN A 952 18.91 59.70 -9.04
CA GLN A 952 18.24 60.30 -10.20
C GLN A 952 17.23 59.34 -10.86
N ALA A 953 17.43 58.01 -10.78
CA ALA A 953 16.44 57.04 -11.25
C ALA A 953 15.07 57.22 -10.57
N TYR A 954 15.06 57.45 -9.25
CA TYR A 954 13.83 57.73 -8.51
C TYR A 954 13.23 59.10 -8.88
N LEU A 955 14.06 60.13 -9.03
CA LEU A 955 13.60 61.46 -9.42
C LEU A 955 12.97 61.46 -10.81
N ASN A 956 13.57 60.76 -11.78
CA ASN A 956 13.07 60.68 -13.15
C ASN A 956 11.78 59.87 -13.24
N ILE A 957 11.73 58.69 -12.61
CA ILE A 957 10.59 57.78 -12.69
C ILE A 957 9.44 58.27 -11.80
N LEU A 958 9.65 58.42 -10.48
CA LEU A 958 8.59 58.85 -9.56
C LEU A 958 8.32 60.36 -9.61
N GLY A 959 9.18 61.15 -10.27
CA GLY A 959 8.94 62.57 -10.53
C GLY A 959 7.63 62.82 -11.27
N SER A 960 7.33 61.97 -12.26
CA SER A 960 6.20 62.07 -13.18
C SER A 960 5.11 60.99 -13.00
N SER A 961 5.32 60.04 -12.08
CA SER A 961 4.39 58.93 -11.83
C SER A 961 3.19 59.31 -10.95
N SER A 962 2.06 58.62 -11.13
CA SER A 962 0.85 58.79 -10.32
C SER A 962 0.54 57.56 -9.47
N THR A 963 0.20 57.78 -8.19
CA THR A 963 -0.19 56.71 -7.25
C THR A 963 -1.49 55.99 -7.61
N THR A 964 -2.26 56.50 -8.58
CA THR A 964 -3.50 55.86 -9.05
C THR A 964 -3.32 54.97 -10.28
N THR A 965 -2.19 55.09 -11.00
CA THR A 965 -1.91 54.34 -12.24
C THR A 965 -0.62 53.52 -12.20
N ASP A 966 0.37 53.98 -11.45
CA ASP A 966 1.74 53.50 -11.52
C ASP A 966 2.15 52.72 -10.28
N SER A 967 3.11 51.83 -10.46
CA SER A 967 3.54 50.85 -9.45
C SER A 967 4.92 50.33 -9.81
N PHE A 968 5.73 49.99 -8.81
CA PHE A 968 7.16 49.74 -9.04
C PHE A 968 7.71 48.55 -8.28
N ILE A 969 8.55 47.76 -8.94
CA ILE A 969 9.54 46.90 -8.30
C ILE A 969 10.90 47.56 -8.57
N ALA A 970 11.58 47.97 -7.50
CA ALA A 970 12.81 48.74 -7.56
C ALA A 970 14.03 47.86 -7.27
N LEU A 971 14.93 47.73 -8.25
CA LEU A 971 16.20 47.02 -8.13
C LEU A 971 17.26 47.90 -7.45
N HIS A 972 17.96 47.32 -6.48
CA HIS A 972 19.19 47.81 -5.85
C HIS A 972 20.09 46.59 -5.58
N HIS A 973 21.35 46.82 -5.19
CA HIS A 973 22.26 45.75 -4.76
C HIS A 973 22.77 46.05 -3.35
N ASP A 974 22.57 45.15 -2.37
CA ASP A 974 23.00 45.37 -0.98
C ASP A 974 24.49 45.17 -0.69
N PRO A 975 25.31 44.48 -1.52
CA PRO A 975 26.77 44.47 -1.34
C PRO A 975 27.50 45.78 -1.71
N VAL A 976 26.83 46.71 -2.41
CA VAL A 976 27.42 47.93 -2.98
C VAL A 976 27.65 49.01 -1.89
N PRO A 977 28.75 49.79 -1.95
CA PRO A 977 28.97 50.89 -1.03
C PRO A 977 27.80 51.89 -1.00
N ARG A 978 27.49 52.41 0.20
CA ARG A 978 26.43 53.41 0.44
C ARG A 978 24.98 52.94 0.13
N SER A 979 24.72 51.66 -0.14
CA SER A 979 23.34 51.17 -0.39
C SER A 979 22.36 51.47 0.75
N GLY A 980 22.79 51.49 2.01
CA GLY A 980 21.95 51.93 3.14
C GLY A 980 21.63 53.44 3.15
N GLU A 981 22.48 54.28 2.58
CA GLU A 981 22.19 55.71 2.37
C GLU A 981 21.18 55.89 1.24
N LEU A 982 21.37 55.17 0.11
CA LEU A 982 20.45 55.19 -1.03
C LEU A 982 19.06 54.69 -0.63
N ALA A 983 18.99 53.62 0.18
CA ALA A 983 17.74 53.11 0.73
C ALA A 983 17.01 54.18 1.58
N ARG A 984 17.72 54.96 2.41
CA ARG A 984 17.10 56.06 3.18
C ARG A 984 16.52 57.15 2.28
N MET A 985 17.30 57.61 1.30
CA MET A 985 16.87 58.64 0.33
C MET A 985 15.65 58.17 -0.49
N ALA A 986 15.70 56.94 -1.01
CA ALA A 986 14.61 56.31 -1.73
C ALA A 986 13.33 56.21 -0.86
N ILE A 987 13.46 55.77 0.39
CA ILE A 987 12.32 55.61 1.30
C ILE A 987 11.62 56.94 1.59
N ASP A 988 12.38 58.00 1.84
CA ASP A 988 11.81 59.33 2.09
C ASP A 988 11.15 59.90 0.83
N TYR A 989 11.77 59.74 -0.34
CA TYR A 989 11.23 60.26 -1.60
C TYR A 989 9.94 59.53 -2.04
N VAL A 990 9.94 58.20 -2.02
CA VAL A 990 8.75 57.38 -2.33
C VAL A 990 7.57 57.76 -1.41
N ARG A 991 7.84 57.97 -0.10
CA ARG A 991 6.83 58.46 0.86
C ARG A 991 6.34 59.87 0.52
N SER A 992 7.23 60.80 0.18
CA SER A 992 6.87 62.16 -0.25
C SER A 992 5.97 62.19 -1.49
N LYS A 993 6.07 61.16 -2.34
CA LYS A 993 5.24 60.96 -3.53
C LYS A 993 3.92 60.21 -3.25
N GLY A 994 3.65 59.85 -1.99
CA GLY A 994 2.42 59.19 -1.57
C GLY A 994 2.33 57.69 -1.88
N PHE A 995 3.44 57.08 -2.32
CA PHE A 995 3.49 55.64 -2.58
C PHE A 995 3.68 54.85 -1.28
N ARG A 996 3.14 53.62 -1.25
CA ARG A 996 3.17 52.71 -0.10
C ARG A 996 4.16 51.57 -0.33
N PHE A 997 4.93 51.25 0.71
CA PHE A 997 5.90 50.15 0.67
C PHE A 997 5.26 48.78 0.89
N VAL A 998 5.76 47.80 0.15
CA VAL A 998 5.40 46.37 0.23
C VAL A 998 6.63 45.50 -0.05
N THR A 999 6.58 44.23 0.35
CA THR A 999 7.46 43.17 -0.21
C THR A 999 6.89 42.66 -1.53
N VAL A 1000 7.62 41.89 -2.32
CA VAL A 1000 7.14 41.48 -3.66
C VAL A 1000 5.92 40.56 -3.59
N ASP A 1001 5.81 39.72 -2.56
CA ASP A 1001 4.61 38.90 -2.29
C ASP A 1001 3.39 39.69 -1.78
N ASN A 1002 3.62 40.73 -0.97
CA ASN A 1002 2.59 41.62 -0.43
C ASN A 1002 2.24 42.79 -1.38
N SER A 1003 3.04 43.00 -2.42
CA SER A 1003 2.57 43.64 -3.62
C SER A 1003 1.52 42.73 -4.25
N ASP A 1004 0.45 43.31 -4.81
CA ASP A 1004 -0.76 42.56 -5.17
C ASP A 1004 -0.60 41.52 -6.31
N VAL A 1005 0.63 41.22 -6.71
CA VAL A 1005 1.07 40.13 -7.58
C VAL A 1005 0.39 38.80 -7.20
N GLN A 1006 0.12 38.54 -5.92
CA GLN A 1006 -0.62 37.35 -5.48
C GLN A 1006 -2.12 37.53 -5.19
N LYS A 1007 -2.71 38.74 -5.34
CA LYS A 1007 -4.17 38.95 -5.12
C LYS A 1007 -5.09 38.30 -6.17
N ARG A 1008 -4.55 37.59 -7.18
CA ARG A 1008 -5.33 36.67 -8.03
C ARG A 1008 -5.44 35.24 -7.48
N ASN A 1009 -4.59 34.82 -6.55
CA ASN A 1009 -4.58 33.44 -6.01
C ASN A 1009 -4.52 33.36 -4.46
N LYS A 1010 -4.43 34.49 -3.75
CA LYS A 1010 -4.60 34.57 -2.29
C LYS A 1010 -5.56 35.71 -1.93
N ARG A 1011 -6.81 35.36 -1.62
CA ARG A 1011 -7.63 36.14 -0.68
C ARG A 1011 -7.60 35.40 0.66
N GLN A 1012 -7.05 36.09 1.66
CA GLN A 1012 -7.19 35.89 3.11
C GLN A 1012 -7.15 34.45 3.65
N SER A 1013 -6.01 34.11 4.26
CA SER A 1013 -5.91 33.16 5.38
C SER A 1013 -5.36 33.89 6.62
N GLN A 1014 -5.98 35.02 6.93
CA GLN A 1014 -5.79 35.79 8.16
C GLN A 1014 -7.17 36.38 8.48
N ASP A 1015 -7.58 36.29 9.75
CA ASP A 1015 -8.97 36.22 10.23
C ASP A 1015 -9.64 34.89 9.81
N SER A 1016 -9.35 33.83 10.58
CA SER A 1016 -9.87 32.49 10.32
C SER A 1016 -11.24 32.23 10.99
N GLU A 1017 -11.63 33.08 11.94
CA GLU A 1017 -12.90 33.08 12.67
C GLU A 1017 -13.76 34.27 12.23
N ILE A 1018 -15.07 34.06 12.10
CA ILE A 1018 -16.03 35.13 11.85
C ILE A 1018 -16.91 35.33 13.08
N LEU A 1019 -16.78 36.51 13.70
CA LEU A 1019 -17.44 36.87 14.96
C LEU A 1019 -18.66 37.79 14.78
N ASN A 1020 -18.71 38.57 13.68
CA ASN A 1020 -19.76 39.53 13.38
C ASN A 1020 -20.00 39.66 11.87
N CYS A 1021 -21.05 40.38 11.46
CA CYS A 1021 -21.28 40.61 10.03
C CYS A 1021 -20.31 41.62 9.45
N THR A 1022 -19.86 41.35 8.22
CA THR A 1022 -18.95 42.18 7.42
C THR A 1022 -19.46 43.60 7.16
N THR A 1023 -20.77 43.84 7.32
CA THR A 1023 -21.42 45.14 7.12
C THR A 1023 -22.19 45.54 8.39
N PRO A 1024 -21.95 46.75 8.95
CA PRO A 1024 -22.75 47.31 10.04
C PRO A 1024 -24.25 47.39 9.72
N GLY A 1025 -25.08 47.26 10.74
CA GLY A 1025 -26.55 47.25 10.62
C GLY A 1025 -27.14 45.91 10.20
N LEU A 1026 -26.33 44.87 9.96
CA LEU A 1026 -26.78 43.49 9.76
C LEU A 1026 -26.81 42.69 11.07
N PHE A 1027 -27.77 41.77 11.17
CA PHE A 1027 -27.94 40.84 12.29
C PHE A 1027 -28.21 39.43 11.77
N ALA A 1028 -27.28 38.49 11.99
CA ALA A 1028 -27.52 37.08 11.71
C ALA A 1028 -28.10 36.37 12.94
N LEU A 1029 -29.37 35.96 12.83
CA LEU A 1029 -30.03 35.11 13.81
C LEU A 1029 -29.68 33.65 13.52
N THR A 1030 -29.10 32.95 14.48
CA THR A 1030 -28.62 31.57 14.31
C THR A 1030 -29.02 30.67 15.47
N PHE A 1031 -29.24 29.38 15.17
CA PHE A 1031 -29.71 28.36 16.10
C PHE A 1031 -28.84 27.09 15.99
N ASP A 1032 -28.45 26.55 17.14
CA ASP A 1032 -27.57 25.38 17.25
C ASP A 1032 -28.32 24.15 17.80
N ASP A 1033 -27.62 23.01 17.87
CA ASP A 1033 -28.02 21.70 18.36
C ASP A 1033 -29.18 20.96 17.65
N GLY A 1034 -29.98 21.67 16.87
CA GLY A 1034 -31.13 21.12 16.16
C GLY A 1034 -30.81 20.17 15.00
N PRO A 1035 -31.84 19.58 14.37
CA PRO A 1035 -33.23 19.60 14.81
C PRO A 1035 -33.47 18.64 16.00
N SER A 1036 -34.45 18.97 16.85
CA SER A 1036 -34.95 18.13 17.94
C SER A 1036 -36.39 17.66 17.66
N TYR A 1037 -36.80 16.50 18.20
CA TYR A 1037 -38.14 15.94 17.91
C TYR A 1037 -39.24 16.33 18.93
N ASN A 1038 -38.91 17.17 19.91
CA ASN A 1038 -39.77 17.48 21.06
C ASN A 1038 -40.72 18.67 20.84
N GLY A 1039 -40.79 19.23 19.62
CA GLY A 1039 -41.62 20.39 19.29
C GLY A 1039 -40.91 21.75 19.40
N ASN A 1040 -39.70 21.81 19.96
CA ASN A 1040 -39.00 23.08 20.19
C ASN A 1040 -38.47 23.68 18.88
N THR A 1041 -37.82 22.87 18.03
CA THR A 1041 -37.37 23.28 16.69
C THR A 1041 -38.56 23.75 15.82
N GLU A 1042 -39.70 23.06 15.89
CA GLU A 1042 -40.93 23.48 15.22
C GLU A 1042 -41.44 24.84 15.70
N SER A 1043 -41.40 25.11 17.02
CA SER A 1043 -41.80 26.40 17.59
C SER A 1043 -40.92 27.57 17.12
N VAL A 1044 -39.63 27.31 16.89
CA VAL A 1044 -38.69 28.28 16.31
C VAL A 1044 -39.02 28.55 14.85
N LEU A 1045 -39.29 27.51 14.05
CA LEU A 1045 -39.71 27.67 12.66
C LEU A 1045 -41.04 28.43 12.53
N GLU A 1046 -42.01 28.15 13.41
CA GLU A 1046 -43.28 28.89 13.47
C GLU A 1046 -43.08 30.37 13.80
N ALA A 1047 -42.22 30.70 14.77
CA ALA A 1047 -41.86 32.08 15.09
C ALA A 1047 -41.15 32.80 13.93
N LEU A 1048 -40.21 32.14 13.26
CA LEU A 1048 -39.51 32.68 12.09
C LEU A 1048 -40.45 32.90 10.91
N GLN A 1049 -41.40 31.98 10.68
CA GLN A 1049 -42.42 32.09 9.65
C GLN A 1049 -43.39 33.24 9.94
N GLU A 1050 -43.90 33.34 11.17
CA GLU A 1050 -44.79 34.41 11.64
C GLU A 1050 -44.15 35.80 11.47
N LYS A 1051 -42.87 35.93 11.84
CA LYS A 1051 -42.13 37.18 11.72
C LYS A 1051 -41.59 37.45 10.31
N GLY A 1052 -41.65 36.49 9.39
CA GLY A 1052 -41.13 36.60 8.04
C GLY A 1052 -39.61 36.78 7.99
N VAL A 1053 -38.86 35.96 8.75
CA VAL A 1053 -37.39 36.04 8.91
C VAL A 1053 -36.74 34.75 8.43
N LYS A 1054 -35.56 34.86 7.80
CA LYS A 1054 -34.65 33.72 7.54
C LYS A 1054 -33.50 33.74 8.53
N ALA A 1055 -33.01 32.56 8.86
CA ALA A 1055 -32.07 32.30 9.94
C ALA A 1055 -31.14 31.14 9.54
N THR A 1056 -30.08 30.93 10.31
CA THR A 1056 -29.07 29.89 10.04
C THR A 1056 -29.10 28.83 11.12
N PHE A 1057 -29.26 27.57 10.74
CA PHE A 1057 -29.28 26.43 11.64
C PHE A 1057 -27.97 25.65 11.56
N PHE A 1058 -27.18 25.65 12.63
CA PHE A 1058 -26.01 24.78 12.76
C PHE A 1058 -26.49 23.44 13.33
N VAL A 1059 -26.71 22.47 12.44
CA VAL A 1059 -27.38 21.22 12.79
C VAL A 1059 -26.41 20.15 13.30
N THR A 1060 -26.89 19.27 14.17
CA THR A 1060 -26.15 18.10 14.67
C THR A 1060 -26.60 16.80 14.00
N GLY A 1061 -25.71 15.80 13.98
CA GLY A 1061 -26.04 14.44 13.52
C GLY A 1061 -26.67 13.57 14.60
N TYR A 1062 -26.29 13.80 15.86
CA TYR A 1062 -26.75 13.13 17.06
C TYR A 1062 -27.16 14.19 18.07
N GLY A 1063 -28.47 14.37 18.27
CA GLY A 1063 -28.97 15.43 19.14
C GLY A 1063 -28.90 15.05 20.62
N HIS A 1064 -28.90 16.07 21.49
CA HIS A 1064 -28.97 15.91 22.96
C HIS A 1064 -30.21 15.15 23.46
N ASP A 1065 -31.23 15.01 22.62
CA ASP A 1065 -32.43 14.20 22.86
C ASP A 1065 -32.21 12.67 22.64
N GLY A 1066 -30.98 12.25 22.33
CA GLY A 1066 -30.58 10.86 22.14
C GLY A 1066 -30.94 10.26 20.78
N THR A 1067 -31.36 11.08 19.81
CA THR A 1067 -31.79 10.61 18.48
C THR A 1067 -30.87 11.06 17.35
N ASN A 1068 -30.80 10.22 16.32
CA ASN A 1068 -29.79 10.30 15.26
C ASN A 1068 -30.42 10.62 13.90
N LEU A 1069 -29.91 11.66 13.24
CA LEU A 1069 -30.37 12.20 11.95
C LEU A 1069 -30.32 11.17 10.79
N THR A 1070 -29.43 10.18 10.86
CA THR A 1070 -29.34 9.12 9.82
C THR A 1070 -30.47 8.09 9.91
N THR A 1071 -31.10 7.94 11.09
CA THR A 1071 -32.09 6.88 11.35
C THR A 1071 -33.47 7.38 11.73
N ASP A 1072 -33.61 8.62 12.22
CA ASP A 1072 -34.89 9.20 12.64
C ASP A 1072 -35.59 9.93 11.47
N PRO A 1073 -36.73 9.41 10.95
CA PRO A 1073 -37.42 10.04 9.82
C PRO A 1073 -38.03 11.42 10.14
N ARG A 1074 -38.31 11.72 11.42
CA ARG A 1074 -38.86 13.01 11.84
C ARG A 1074 -37.78 14.08 11.81
N LYS A 1075 -36.57 13.79 12.31
CA LYS A 1075 -35.43 14.73 12.17
C LYS A 1075 -35.07 14.98 10.71
N GLN A 1076 -35.15 13.96 9.86
CA GLN A 1076 -34.96 14.13 8.43
C GLN A 1076 -36.03 15.02 7.79
N GLU A 1077 -37.31 14.92 8.20
CA GLU A 1077 -38.36 15.83 7.72
C GLU A 1077 -38.22 17.24 8.30
N LEU A 1078 -37.75 17.41 9.55
CA LEU A 1078 -37.44 18.72 10.10
C LEU A 1078 -36.29 19.38 9.34
N LEU A 1079 -35.22 18.66 9.00
CA LEU A 1079 -34.15 19.17 8.15
C LEU A 1079 -34.67 19.55 6.74
N ARG A 1080 -35.57 18.74 6.15
CA ARG A 1080 -36.28 19.11 4.91
C ARG A 1080 -37.16 20.34 5.08
N ARG A 1081 -37.84 20.51 6.22
CA ARG A 1081 -38.69 21.68 6.53
C ARG A 1081 -37.85 22.95 6.65
N ILE A 1082 -36.77 22.93 7.44
CA ILE A 1082 -35.79 24.03 7.57
C ILE A 1082 -35.32 24.47 6.18
N HIS A 1083 -34.91 23.53 5.34
CA HIS A 1083 -34.45 23.83 3.98
C HIS A 1083 -35.57 24.35 3.06
N ARG A 1084 -36.73 23.69 3.05
CA ARG A 1084 -37.91 24.04 2.22
C ARG A 1084 -38.49 25.40 2.56
N GLU A 1085 -38.41 25.82 3.82
CA GLU A 1085 -38.80 27.15 4.28
C GLU A 1085 -37.72 28.21 3.97
N GLY A 1086 -36.58 27.84 3.39
CA GLY A 1086 -35.55 28.77 2.90
C GLY A 1086 -34.60 29.28 3.98
N HIS A 1087 -34.41 28.52 5.06
CA HIS A 1087 -33.39 28.80 6.06
C HIS A 1087 -32.03 28.24 5.63
N GLN A 1088 -30.95 28.88 6.07
CA GLN A 1088 -29.60 28.39 5.83
C GLN A 1088 -29.29 27.23 6.78
N ILE A 1089 -28.57 26.21 6.29
CA ILE A 1089 -28.14 25.05 7.08
C ILE A 1089 -26.61 24.97 7.06
N ALA A 1090 -26.04 24.76 8.23
CA ALA A 1090 -24.60 24.74 8.51
C ALA A 1090 -24.24 23.58 9.44
N SER A 1091 -22.94 23.32 9.63
CA SER A 1091 -22.44 22.18 10.43
C SER A 1091 -22.26 22.54 11.90
N HIS A 1092 -22.83 21.73 12.81
CA HIS A 1092 -22.41 21.65 14.22
C HIS A 1092 -21.82 20.26 14.58
N THR A 1093 -21.21 19.63 13.56
CA THR A 1093 -20.69 18.24 13.57
C THR A 1093 -21.72 17.15 13.82
N PHE A 1094 -21.32 15.89 13.62
CA PHE A 1094 -22.21 14.76 13.78
C PHE A 1094 -22.40 14.39 15.26
N SER A 1095 -21.33 14.38 16.07
CA SER A 1095 -21.38 13.90 17.46
C SER A 1095 -21.56 14.99 18.53
N HIS A 1096 -21.44 16.28 18.19
CA HIS A 1096 -21.41 17.38 19.16
C HIS A 1096 -20.33 17.19 20.26
N GLU A 1097 -19.15 16.70 19.86
CA GLU A 1097 -17.97 16.59 20.74
C GLU A 1097 -17.05 17.80 20.54
N SER A 1098 -16.54 18.38 21.64
CA SER A 1098 -15.55 19.48 21.60
C SER A 1098 -14.31 19.11 20.78
N PHE A 1099 -13.56 20.10 20.31
CA PHE A 1099 -12.38 19.86 19.46
C PHE A 1099 -11.04 19.86 20.21
N THR A 1100 -10.99 20.41 21.42
CA THR A 1100 -9.77 20.58 22.22
C THR A 1100 -9.86 19.90 23.60
N GLU A 1101 -11.06 19.77 24.18
CA GLU A 1101 -11.25 18.93 25.37
C GLU A 1101 -11.43 17.46 25.00
N ASN A 1102 -10.68 16.59 25.69
CA ASN A 1102 -10.46 15.17 25.36
C ASN A 1102 -9.70 15.02 24.02
N PRO A 1103 -8.55 14.31 23.94
CA PRO A 1103 -7.65 14.42 22.79
C PRO A 1103 -8.16 13.70 21.53
N ARG A 1104 -9.14 14.30 20.85
CA ARG A 1104 -9.62 13.91 19.52
C ARG A 1104 -8.48 14.09 18.52
N SER A 1105 -8.26 13.10 17.66
CA SER A 1105 -7.28 13.26 16.58
C SER A 1105 -7.83 14.21 15.50
N ARG A 1106 -6.93 14.79 14.69
CA ARG A 1106 -7.33 15.57 13.50
C ARG A 1106 -8.25 14.77 12.58
N GLU A 1107 -8.11 13.45 12.55
CA GLU A 1107 -8.95 12.57 11.75
C GLU A 1107 -10.32 12.29 12.39
N ASP A 1108 -10.46 12.28 13.71
CA ASP A 1108 -11.77 12.17 14.36
C ASP A 1108 -12.62 13.41 14.07
N ILE A 1109 -12.03 14.61 14.22
CA ILE A 1109 -12.65 15.90 13.88
C ILE A 1109 -13.08 15.92 12.39
N VAL A 1110 -12.21 15.47 11.47
CA VAL A 1110 -12.53 15.40 10.04
C VAL A 1110 -13.64 14.38 9.75
N ASN A 1111 -13.61 13.20 10.34
CA ASN A 1111 -14.63 12.18 10.11
C ASN A 1111 -16.01 12.63 10.64
N ASP A 1112 -16.04 13.27 11.80
CA ASP A 1112 -17.22 13.85 12.44
C ASP A 1112 -17.90 14.92 11.55
N ILE A 1113 -17.12 15.89 11.06
CA ILE A 1113 -17.61 16.93 10.13
C ILE A 1113 -18.05 16.31 8.79
N ALA A 1114 -17.26 15.39 8.22
CA ALA A 1114 -17.56 14.76 6.93
C ALA A 1114 -18.83 13.88 6.98
N LEU A 1115 -19.10 13.23 8.11
CA LEU A 1115 -20.29 12.40 8.31
C LEU A 1115 -21.56 13.26 8.30
N LEU A 1116 -21.57 14.40 9.01
CA LEU A 1116 -22.71 15.33 8.94
C LEU A 1116 -22.87 15.90 7.53
N ALA A 1117 -21.79 16.40 6.92
CA ALA A 1117 -21.85 16.99 5.58
C ALA A 1117 -22.37 16.01 4.51
N THR A 1118 -22.06 14.71 4.65
CA THR A 1118 -22.60 13.65 3.79
C THR A 1118 -24.07 13.37 4.12
N THR A 1119 -24.42 13.26 5.40
CA THR A 1119 -25.80 13.03 5.87
C THR A 1119 -26.75 14.13 5.39
N VAL A 1120 -26.36 15.41 5.51
CA VAL A 1120 -27.16 16.54 5.03
C VAL A 1120 -27.32 16.50 3.49
N ARG A 1121 -26.24 16.19 2.75
CA ARG A 1121 -26.31 16.02 1.29
C ARG A 1121 -27.28 14.90 0.89
N ASP A 1122 -27.27 13.77 1.60
CA ASP A 1122 -28.11 12.62 1.26
C ASP A 1122 -29.60 12.87 1.60
N ILE A 1123 -29.92 13.69 2.61
CA ILE A 1123 -31.30 13.98 3.02
C ILE A 1123 -31.95 15.10 2.19
N ILE A 1124 -31.20 16.17 1.88
CA ILE A 1124 -31.73 17.40 1.25
C ILE A 1124 -30.97 17.87 0.00
N GLY A 1125 -29.89 17.20 -0.42
CA GLY A 1125 -29.20 17.47 -1.69
C GLY A 1125 -28.22 18.66 -1.69
N ILE A 1126 -28.06 19.38 -0.57
CA ILE A 1126 -27.18 20.56 -0.51
C ILE A 1126 -25.77 20.24 -0.02
N ASN A 1127 -24.82 21.09 -0.38
CA ASN A 1127 -23.51 21.16 0.24
C ASN A 1127 -23.51 22.31 1.26
N ILE A 1128 -23.38 21.99 2.55
CA ILE A 1128 -23.10 23.00 3.57
C ILE A 1128 -21.66 23.51 3.41
N THR A 1129 -21.44 24.79 3.74
CA THR A 1129 -20.15 25.50 3.58
C THR A 1129 -19.72 26.27 4.84
N LEU A 1130 -20.54 26.26 5.89
CA LEU A 1130 -20.26 26.93 7.15
C LEU A 1130 -20.22 25.90 8.29
N LEU A 1131 -19.41 26.17 9.30
CA LEU A 1131 -19.32 25.35 10.51
C LEU A 1131 -19.23 26.23 11.75
N ARG A 1132 -19.93 25.85 12.81
CA ARG A 1132 -19.69 26.34 14.16
C ARG A 1132 -19.12 25.21 15.01
N PRO A 1133 -17.99 25.40 15.70
CA PRO A 1133 -17.44 24.39 16.61
C PRO A 1133 -18.40 24.11 17.77
N PRO A 1134 -18.64 22.84 18.14
CA PRO A 1134 -19.36 22.50 19.37
C PRO A 1134 -18.75 23.22 20.58
N TYR A 1135 -19.59 23.73 21.47
CA TYR A 1135 -19.18 24.54 22.64
C TYR A 1135 -18.41 25.83 22.32
N GLY A 1136 -18.31 26.25 21.05
CA GLY A 1136 -17.40 27.32 20.63
C GLY A 1136 -15.92 26.97 20.80
N ASP A 1137 -15.59 25.69 20.91
CA ASP A 1137 -14.25 25.21 21.26
C ASP A 1137 -13.40 24.98 20.00
N TYR A 1138 -12.38 25.83 19.80
CA TYR A 1138 -11.46 25.74 18.68
C TYR A 1138 -10.11 26.40 18.97
N ASN A 1139 -9.15 26.21 18.07
CA ASN A 1139 -7.89 26.94 18.00
C ASN A 1139 -7.45 27.09 16.54
N SER A 1140 -6.41 27.87 16.26
CA SER A 1140 -5.90 28.09 14.89
C SER A 1140 -5.63 26.79 14.14
N THR A 1141 -5.06 25.77 14.79
CA THR A 1141 -4.76 24.46 14.19
C THR A 1141 -6.03 23.66 13.81
N VAL A 1142 -7.14 23.86 14.50
CA VAL A 1142 -8.47 23.31 14.18
C VAL A 1142 -9.14 24.09 13.06
N VAL A 1143 -9.06 25.42 13.07
CA VAL A 1143 -9.64 26.24 12.00
C VAL A 1143 -8.91 26.04 10.67
N GLU A 1144 -7.57 26.01 10.68
CA GLU A 1144 -6.75 25.62 9.54
C GLU A 1144 -7.15 24.23 9.02
N LEU A 1145 -7.40 23.25 9.90
CA LEU A 1145 -7.86 21.92 9.50
C LEU A 1145 -9.21 21.96 8.78
N ILE A 1146 -10.17 22.73 9.30
CA ILE A 1146 -11.51 22.87 8.73
C ILE A 1146 -11.45 23.55 7.35
N GLN A 1147 -10.68 24.64 7.24
CA GLN A 1147 -10.47 25.34 5.98
C GLN A 1147 -9.70 24.49 4.94
N GLU A 1148 -8.65 23.76 5.36
CA GLU A 1148 -7.86 22.91 4.47
C GLU A 1148 -8.60 21.67 3.95
N GLN A 1149 -9.44 21.03 4.77
CA GLN A 1149 -10.11 19.77 4.38
C GLN A 1149 -11.48 19.98 3.75
N PHE A 1150 -12.21 21.03 4.15
CA PHE A 1150 -13.60 21.27 3.71
C PHE A 1150 -13.81 22.61 3.01
N GLY A 1151 -12.92 23.58 3.20
CA GLY A 1151 -13.12 24.96 2.74
C GLY A 1151 -14.25 25.68 3.47
N TYR A 1152 -14.59 25.24 4.69
CA TYR A 1152 -15.67 25.83 5.48
C TYR A 1152 -15.18 27.06 6.25
N ASP A 1153 -16.04 28.08 6.34
CA ASP A 1153 -15.82 29.20 7.26
C ASP A 1153 -16.21 28.78 8.67
N VAL A 1154 -15.40 29.18 9.67
CA VAL A 1154 -15.68 28.94 11.08
C VAL A 1154 -16.42 30.15 11.65
N ILE A 1155 -17.66 29.93 12.09
CA ILE A 1155 -18.58 30.96 12.55
C ILE A 1155 -18.75 30.89 14.06
N ILE A 1156 -18.43 31.99 14.74
CA ILE A 1156 -18.62 32.20 16.17
C ILE A 1156 -19.68 33.31 16.34
N TRP A 1157 -20.01 33.69 17.57
CA TRP A 1157 -21.01 34.71 17.91
C TRP A 1157 -20.40 35.86 18.69
N ASN A 1158 -21.04 37.03 18.62
CA ASN A 1158 -20.74 38.20 19.46
C ASN A 1158 -21.95 38.63 20.32
N LEU A 1159 -23.02 37.85 20.31
CA LEU A 1159 -24.17 37.97 21.20
C LEU A 1159 -24.60 36.57 21.63
N ASP A 1160 -24.49 36.26 22.91
CA ASP A 1160 -24.97 35.01 23.50
C ASP A 1160 -26.21 35.31 24.36
N CYS A 1161 -27.32 34.63 24.10
CA CYS A 1161 -28.53 34.79 24.91
C CYS A 1161 -28.56 33.87 26.14
N ASN A 1162 -27.58 32.97 26.30
CA ASN A 1162 -27.47 32.04 27.42
C ASN A 1162 -28.75 31.20 27.65
N ASP A 1163 -29.52 30.93 26.59
CA ASP A 1163 -30.75 30.12 26.63
C ASP A 1163 -30.49 28.67 27.06
N TRP A 1164 -29.33 28.12 26.70
CA TRP A 1164 -28.81 26.84 27.18
C TRP A 1164 -28.61 26.79 28.70
N LEU A 1165 -28.32 27.93 29.34
CA LEU A 1165 -28.15 28.08 30.78
C LEU A 1165 -29.49 28.38 31.49
N HIS A 1166 -30.36 29.18 30.86
CA HIS A 1166 -31.62 29.68 31.42
C HIS A 1166 -32.87 29.07 30.73
N ARG A 1167 -32.86 27.75 30.50
CA ARG A 1167 -33.76 27.00 29.59
C ARG A 1167 -35.27 27.14 29.76
N GLU A 1168 -35.77 27.74 30.85
CA GLU A 1168 -37.19 28.03 31.08
C GLU A 1168 -37.48 29.52 31.37
N ASP A 1169 -36.42 30.30 31.63
CA ASP A 1169 -36.47 31.73 31.99
C ASP A 1169 -36.02 32.60 30.81
N ILE A 1170 -36.93 32.74 29.85
CA ILE A 1170 -36.70 33.53 28.63
C ILE A 1170 -36.49 35.02 28.92
N GLU A 1171 -36.91 35.54 30.08
CA GLU A 1171 -36.70 36.95 30.44
C GLU A 1171 -35.23 37.21 30.76
N THR A 1172 -34.57 36.31 31.50
CA THR A 1172 -33.12 36.39 31.72
C THR A 1172 -32.34 36.23 30.41
N SER A 1173 -32.74 35.32 29.52
CA SER A 1173 -32.11 35.20 28.19
C SER A 1173 -32.34 36.41 27.28
N PHE A 1174 -33.51 37.04 27.38
CA PHE A 1174 -33.79 38.28 26.65
C PHE A 1174 -33.08 39.50 27.27
N GLN A 1175 -32.80 39.50 28.57
CA GLN A 1175 -32.00 40.56 29.20
C GLN A 1175 -30.58 40.65 28.58
N ALA A 1176 -29.97 39.52 28.21
CA ALA A 1176 -28.69 39.53 27.48
C ALA A 1176 -28.77 40.28 26.14
N TYR A 1177 -29.90 40.22 25.43
CA TYR A 1177 -30.14 41.05 24.24
C TYR A 1177 -30.21 42.54 24.58
N LEU A 1178 -30.91 42.90 25.66
CA LEU A 1178 -31.04 44.30 26.11
C LEU A 1178 -29.68 44.87 26.53
N ASP A 1179 -28.86 44.08 27.21
CA ASP A 1179 -27.54 44.48 27.70
C ASP A 1179 -26.53 44.62 26.54
N THR A 1180 -26.46 43.63 25.64
CA THR A 1180 -25.52 43.65 24.49
C THR A 1180 -25.91 44.69 23.42
N MET A 1181 -27.19 44.82 23.07
CA MET A 1181 -27.64 45.76 22.02
C MET A 1181 -28.17 47.09 22.55
N GLY A 1182 -28.14 47.32 23.87
CA GLY A 1182 -28.70 48.51 24.51
C GLY A 1182 -28.22 49.82 23.89
N ASN A 1183 -26.90 49.91 23.63
CA ASN A 1183 -26.24 51.07 23.05
C ASN A 1183 -25.78 50.89 21.58
N ALA A 1184 -26.08 49.75 20.95
CA ALA A 1184 -25.61 49.43 19.60
C ALA A 1184 -26.28 50.31 18.52
N THR A 1185 -25.52 50.70 17.49
CA THR A 1185 -26.01 51.53 16.37
C THR A 1185 -25.79 50.85 15.02
N ILE A 1186 -26.75 51.00 14.11
CA ILE A 1186 -26.71 50.41 12.76
C ILE A 1186 -25.55 50.93 11.90
N SER A 1187 -24.90 52.03 12.29
CA SER A 1187 -23.75 52.61 11.58
C SER A 1187 -22.41 51.99 11.95
N THR A 1188 -22.31 51.34 13.12
CA THR A 1188 -21.04 50.85 13.68
C THR A 1188 -21.06 49.35 13.99
N ASP A 1189 -22.20 48.83 14.40
CA ASP A 1189 -22.30 47.50 15.00
C ASP A 1189 -22.96 46.50 14.05
N SER A 1190 -22.65 45.23 14.22
CA SER A 1190 -23.28 44.10 13.55
C SER A 1190 -23.18 42.86 14.44
N PHE A 1191 -24.06 41.89 14.24
CA PHE A 1191 -24.19 40.77 15.17
C PHE A 1191 -24.37 39.42 14.50
N ILE A 1192 -23.80 38.39 15.13
CA ILE A 1192 -24.14 36.98 14.95
C ILE A 1192 -24.53 36.46 16.33
N SER A 1193 -25.77 35.97 16.50
CA SER A 1193 -26.28 35.51 17.80
C SER A 1193 -26.24 34.00 17.98
N LEU A 1194 -25.94 33.53 19.20
CA LEU A 1194 -26.14 32.14 19.60
C LEU A 1194 -27.51 31.95 20.28
N HIS A 1195 -28.29 31.00 19.77
CA HIS A 1195 -29.50 30.39 20.36
C HIS A 1195 -29.40 28.87 20.13
N HIS A 1196 -30.21 28.08 20.84
CA HIS A 1196 -30.28 26.62 20.68
C HIS A 1196 -31.74 26.20 20.43
N ASP A 1197 -32.07 25.71 19.23
CA ASP A 1197 -33.46 25.37 18.90
C ASP A 1197 -34.09 24.20 19.71
N PRO A 1198 -33.33 23.30 20.37
CA PRO A 1198 -33.89 22.31 21.28
C PRO A 1198 -34.36 22.87 22.64
N VAL A 1199 -34.18 24.16 22.94
CA VAL A 1199 -34.52 24.76 24.25
C VAL A 1199 -36.04 25.03 24.36
N PRO A 1200 -36.70 24.68 25.49
CA PRO A 1200 -38.10 25.02 25.73
C PRO A 1200 -38.38 26.52 25.57
N ARG A 1201 -39.52 26.87 24.98
CA ARG A 1201 -39.91 28.27 24.69
C ARG A 1201 -38.94 29.02 23.74
N GLY A 1202 -38.02 28.35 23.06
CA GLY A 1202 -37.10 28.98 22.09
C GLY A 1202 -37.81 29.81 21.01
N GLY A 1203 -38.98 29.37 20.52
CA GLY A 1203 -39.80 30.15 19.59
C GLY A 1203 -40.39 31.44 20.19
N GLU A 1204 -40.62 31.51 21.50
CA GLU A 1204 -41.07 32.73 22.20
C GLU A 1204 -39.93 33.74 22.31
N LEU A 1205 -38.74 33.28 22.76
CA LEU A 1205 -37.53 34.09 22.78
C LEU A 1205 -37.17 34.61 21.37
N ALA A 1206 -37.25 33.77 20.34
CA ALA A 1206 -37.01 34.17 18.95
C ALA A 1206 -37.95 35.30 18.50
N ARG A 1207 -39.25 35.28 18.86
CA ARG A 1207 -40.17 36.41 18.57
C ARG A 1207 -39.70 37.70 19.23
N MET A 1208 -39.36 37.65 20.52
CA MET A 1208 -38.92 38.82 21.31
C MET A 1208 -37.61 39.40 20.75
N SER A 1209 -36.61 38.55 20.48
CA SER A 1209 -35.34 38.93 19.87
C SER A 1209 -35.54 39.58 18.50
N ILE A 1210 -36.38 39.01 17.62
CA ILE A 1210 -36.65 39.56 16.29
C ILE A 1210 -37.31 40.94 16.36
N ASP A 1211 -38.31 41.12 17.22
CA ASP A 1211 -39.00 42.41 17.38
C ASP A 1211 -38.05 43.48 17.95
N TYR A 1212 -37.20 43.11 18.91
CA TYR A 1212 -36.21 44.03 19.48
C TYR A 1212 -35.13 44.44 18.48
N VAL A 1213 -34.53 43.47 17.77
CA VAL A 1213 -33.52 43.72 16.70
C VAL A 1213 -34.10 44.65 15.62
N ARG A 1214 -35.35 44.43 15.22
CA ARG A 1214 -36.07 45.33 14.29
C ARG A 1214 -36.34 46.70 14.88
N SER A 1215 -36.70 46.82 16.15
CA SER A 1215 -36.92 48.11 16.83
C SER A 1215 -35.65 48.98 16.88
N LYS A 1216 -34.47 48.34 16.89
CA LYS A 1216 -33.15 48.98 16.81
C LYS A 1216 -32.72 49.32 15.38
N GLY A 1217 -33.50 48.94 14.36
CA GLY A 1217 -33.26 49.23 12.95
C GLY A 1217 -32.32 48.26 12.21
N PHE A 1218 -31.91 47.15 12.85
CA PHE A 1218 -31.01 46.18 12.23
C PHE A 1218 -31.75 45.29 11.22
N ARG A 1219 -31.08 44.95 10.10
CA ARG A 1219 -31.59 44.03 9.08
C ARG A 1219 -31.22 42.60 9.44
N LEU A 1220 -32.24 41.79 9.70
CA LEU A 1220 -32.09 40.34 9.92
C LEU A 1220 -31.71 39.62 8.62
N VAL A 1221 -30.71 38.73 8.71
CA VAL A 1221 -30.08 38.02 7.59
C VAL A 1221 -29.66 36.59 7.98
N THR A 1222 -29.35 35.76 6.98
CA THR A 1222 -28.60 34.51 7.15
C THR A 1222 -27.09 34.78 7.29
N VAL A 1223 -26.30 33.79 7.72
CA VAL A 1223 -24.85 33.99 7.94
C VAL A 1223 -24.11 34.18 6.61
N ASP A 1224 -24.50 33.51 5.53
CA ASP A 1224 -23.96 33.80 4.19
C ASP A 1224 -24.17 35.26 3.75
N GLU A 1225 -25.37 35.81 3.92
CA GLU A 1225 -25.64 37.24 3.66
C GLU A 1225 -24.80 38.16 4.56
N CYS A 1226 -24.71 37.84 5.85
CA CYS A 1226 -23.92 38.53 6.87
C CYS A 1226 -22.42 38.61 6.52
N ILE A 1227 -21.89 37.59 5.84
CA ILE A 1227 -20.46 37.50 5.44
C ILE A 1227 -20.21 37.79 3.95
N GLY A 1228 -21.25 38.18 3.19
CA GLY A 1228 -21.14 38.53 1.78
C GLY A 1228 -20.92 37.34 0.83
N LYS A 1229 -21.52 36.17 1.14
CA LYS A 1229 -21.43 34.91 0.37
C LYS A 1229 -22.77 34.37 -0.16
N ALA A 1230 -23.89 35.04 0.13
CA ALA A 1230 -25.22 34.69 -0.42
C ALA A 1230 -25.39 35.11 -1.90
#